data_AF-A0A5C5ZKY7-F1
#
_entry.id   AF-A0A5C5ZKY7-F1
#
_cell.length_a   1.000
_cell.length_b   1.000
_cell.length_c   1.000
_cell.angle_alpha   90.00
_cell.angle_beta   90.00
_cell.angle_gamma   90.00
#
_symmetry.space_group_name_H-M   'P 1'
#
loop_
_entity.id
_entity.type
_entity.pdbx_description
1 polymer ?
#
loop_
_entity_poly.entity_id
_entity_poly.type
_entity_poly.pdbx_seq_one_letter_code
_entity_poly.pdbx_strand_id
1 'polypeptide(L)'
;MATSYHHVRELIRTMQSYLQSPDAADSQFVRDESVEYNDLCHDVNIRLAEVASLIDRGFRDDAIEVSNANGDLLELFALIDFPERDQWLVFINQFGLQFPPPLDYESGTKLNSAHARLTELTPILRQHRLLNLSRAPLSQRIAVLQLLHTKDPQNPIWSADATALQKARVEQLKEQIESAIAAEDKLTLDAIDKELHHGKWWVDVPKPLKTKVQHAKLRFRNESRRAALQDEIHRLQNAYAGFEVDEAIVIADRVRAASAELNIAAADPLMQEAQPALIWIDEQLAERADEQRAAGLIRSLESALDRHADRDTLARCLAAAESLGERLPVRLVQRARERIDSFEMIARRRTAMAIAAGVLVLAAAAGGIGWVVTQKRETARIADLEATLTELIEAEKFEAAEGFLNSIDDSTRNRAVFLAGQQTIRQALDAERERKRAFTEVLDQLKAEPSDRPNYALISRLRKLAQTDEEQNEVALQEAIAEDLRLKEKEISSETNSKAMKELQSSIDAFFQSDSEVNTKRNELLSLQTEVAKIVSRFQASDPNTAASAAQLGKLLDAERKRLDQLIDRKQSLERITQAIGNLDAYNAAIEAFVEDHPDDPMTVGLDVNQTRSQTLANQAWIDVLSATAYRKPAYADSTDSSAWLKLFANAKDLAPDHPWVEQPEQFMRYYEAIANRSSAITDLKELIATPLLQRPMYLYPEAGTQAKYYSPLPPDHKGETPHIVEYYADPLLLTQSKNFGLRYDTMVLPNVIIAGHTQWAQQATQWIQSFDEPSGQLNFTPTGYRLINSLRQVDPQTIDPIFRGLLLRSLLETLTPASEPLRIAFGGLIDEFDASDVDWTSNWLSPENSDPLVDQSRRAASSVFPTTDDWANREKAMRESFQEFRKPRSPAPQWVGWVVRDNDRWTVMPPETDEVISGATSSNARFVVIRSDEGKFQIEPIEMDSDTEEITNPRARVVGAAVYRR
;
A
#
# COMPACT_ATOMS: atom_id res chain seq x y z
N MET A 1 35.94 28.96 60.73
CA MET A 1 35.57 27.86 61.67
C MET A 1 34.29 27.21 61.15
N ALA A 2 33.92 26.00 61.59
CA ALA A 2 32.59 25.47 61.29
C ALA A 2 31.56 26.11 62.25
N THR A 3 31.15 27.34 61.94
CA THR A 3 30.15 28.05 62.76
C THR A 3 28.83 27.32 62.67
N SER A 4 28.35 26.79 63.79
CA SER A 4 27.10 26.03 63.83
C SER A 4 25.92 26.93 63.47
N TYR A 5 24.97 26.44 62.68
CA TYR A 5 23.70 27.13 62.39
C TYR A 5 22.97 27.58 63.66
N HIS A 6 23.10 26.82 64.74
CA HIS A 6 22.58 27.19 66.05
C HIS A 6 23.21 28.47 66.58
N HIS A 7 24.53 28.64 66.41
CA HIS A 7 25.26 29.82 66.86
C HIS A 7 24.82 31.06 66.08
N VAL A 8 24.75 30.96 64.76
CA VAL A 8 24.29 32.06 63.89
C VAL A 8 22.84 32.45 64.21
N ARG A 9 21.96 31.48 64.48
CA ARG A 9 20.56 31.75 64.88
C ARG A 9 20.45 32.42 66.26
N GLU A 10 21.29 32.06 67.23
CA GLU A 10 21.30 32.72 68.55
C GLU A 10 21.90 34.13 68.48
N LEU A 11 22.93 34.37 67.66
CA LEU A 11 23.43 35.71 67.31
C LEU A 11 22.30 36.59 66.74
N ILE A 12 21.62 36.13 65.68
CA ILE A 12 20.51 36.89 65.06
C ILE A 12 19.38 37.14 66.06
N ARG A 13 19.03 36.14 66.89
CA ARG A 13 18.02 36.29 67.94
C ARG A 13 18.42 37.35 68.98
N THR A 14 19.70 37.39 69.33
CA THR A 14 20.27 38.36 70.26
C THR A 14 20.20 39.77 69.66
N MET A 15 20.59 39.94 68.39
CA MET A 15 20.44 41.18 67.62
C MET A 15 18.98 41.66 67.55
N GLN A 16 18.04 40.76 67.24
CA GLN A 16 16.59 41.04 67.25
C GLN A 16 16.08 41.45 68.65
N SER A 17 16.62 40.86 69.73
CA SER A 17 16.24 41.26 71.09
C SER A 17 16.68 42.69 71.44
N TYR A 18 17.85 43.12 70.97
CA TYR A 18 18.31 44.51 71.14
C TYR A 18 17.46 45.51 70.35
N LEU A 19 17.01 45.14 69.13
CA LEU A 19 16.09 45.97 68.35
C LEU A 19 14.71 46.11 69.02
N GLN A 20 14.23 45.07 69.71
CA GLN A 20 12.96 45.11 70.46
C GLN A 20 13.07 45.82 71.81
N SER A 21 14.26 46.01 72.36
CA SER A 21 14.47 46.72 73.63
C SER A 21 15.78 47.54 73.63
N PRO A 22 15.85 48.64 72.85
CA PRO A 22 17.06 49.45 72.69
C PRO A 22 17.64 49.98 74.01
N ASP A 23 16.77 50.42 74.93
CA ASP A 23 17.16 51.00 76.23
C ASP A 23 17.77 49.97 77.21
N ALA A 24 17.66 48.68 76.91
CA ALA A 24 18.19 47.58 77.73
C ALA A 24 19.49 46.98 77.16
N ALA A 25 19.99 47.46 76.02
CA ALA A 25 21.16 46.92 75.34
C ALA A 25 22.47 47.45 75.96
N ASP A 26 23.34 46.55 76.41
CA ASP A 26 24.70 46.92 76.85
C ASP A 26 25.59 47.18 75.63
N SER A 27 26.14 48.39 75.56
CA SER A 27 27.03 48.88 74.51
C SER A 27 28.27 48.00 74.24
N GLN A 28 28.73 47.20 75.20
CA GLN A 28 29.85 46.28 74.99
C GLN A 28 29.39 45.00 74.28
N PHE A 29 28.28 44.40 74.71
CA PHE A 29 27.74 43.22 74.03
C PHE A 29 27.27 43.57 72.60
N VAL A 30 26.65 44.74 72.38
CA VAL A 30 26.31 45.20 71.02
C VAL A 30 27.55 45.34 70.13
N ARG A 31 28.71 45.72 70.69
CA ARG A 31 29.99 45.72 69.95
C ARG A 31 30.41 44.32 69.55
N ASP A 32 30.45 43.41 70.51
CA ASP A 32 30.97 42.05 70.30
C ASP A 32 30.12 41.29 69.26
N GLU A 33 28.79 41.32 69.39
CA GLU A 33 27.85 40.72 68.41
C GLU A 33 27.93 41.41 67.03
N SER A 34 28.20 42.72 66.96
CA SER A 34 28.35 43.43 65.67
C SER A 34 29.63 43.04 64.91
N VAL A 35 30.72 42.75 65.63
CA VAL A 35 31.98 42.26 65.05
C VAL A 35 31.78 40.83 64.53
N GLU A 36 31.14 39.97 65.30
CA GLU A 36 30.85 38.60 64.87
C GLU A 36 29.93 38.56 63.63
N TYR A 37 28.89 39.40 63.59
CA TYR A 37 28.03 39.53 62.41
C TYR A 37 28.77 40.09 61.17
N ASN A 38 29.70 41.03 61.36
CA ASN A 38 30.57 41.55 60.29
C ASN A 38 31.46 40.45 59.69
N ASP A 39 32.11 39.66 60.54
CA ASP A 39 33.02 38.62 60.11
C ASP A 39 32.26 37.48 59.39
N LEU A 40 31.06 37.13 59.86
CA LEU A 40 30.17 36.19 59.17
C LEU A 40 29.72 36.69 57.78
N CYS A 41 29.37 37.97 57.64
CA CYS A 41 29.06 38.56 56.33
C CYS A 41 30.27 38.50 55.38
N HIS A 42 31.48 38.72 55.90
CA HIS A 42 32.71 38.66 55.11
C HIS A 42 33.03 37.24 54.62
N ASP A 43 33.00 36.25 55.53
CA ASP A 43 33.26 34.84 55.23
C ASP A 43 32.26 34.27 54.21
N VAL A 44 30.96 34.63 54.33
CA VAL A 44 29.93 34.20 53.38
C VAL A 44 30.15 34.80 52.00
N ASN A 45 30.50 36.09 51.90
CA ASN A 45 30.80 36.72 50.63
C ASN A 45 32.03 36.11 49.93
N ILE A 46 33.08 35.76 50.68
CA ILE A 46 34.25 35.06 50.11
C ILE A 46 33.85 33.70 49.53
N ARG A 47 33.09 32.90 50.30
CA ARG A 47 32.60 31.58 49.84
C ARG A 47 31.69 31.72 48.61
N LEU A 48 30.81 32.71 48.59
CA LEU A 48 29.92 32.97 47.45
C LEU A 48 30.70 33.36 46.19
N ALA A 49 31.74 34.19 46.30
CA ALA A 49 32.59 34.58 45.17
C ALA A 49 33.39 33.39 44.60
N GLU A 50 33.90 32.50 45.46
CA GLU A 50 34.57 31.25 45.03
C GLU A 50 33.60 30.33 44.26
N VAL A 51 32.41 30.12 44.81
CA VAL A 51 31.36 29.30 44.20
C VAL A 51 30.85 29.89 42.88
N ALA A 52 30.66 31.22 42.80
CA ALA A 52 30.30 31.90 41.56
C ALA A 52 31.37 31.74 40.47
N SER A 53 32.65 31.83 40.83
CA SER A 53 33.78 31.61 39.91
C SER A 53 33.80 30.18 39.34
N LEU A 54 33.42 29.16 40.13
CA LEU A 54 33.28 27.78 39.65
C LEU A 54 32.07 27.62 38.71
N ILE A 55 30.94 28.25 39.03
CA ILE A 55 29.73 28.26 38.17
C ILE A 55 30.02 28.92 36.81
N ASP A 56 30.66 30.09 36.81
CA ASP A 56 30.99 30.85 35.59
C ASP A 56 32.01 30.09 34.70
N ARG A 57 32.82 29.21 35.29
CA ARG A 57 33.73 28.29 34.57
C ARG A 57 33.07 26.98 34.10
N GLY A 58 31.80 26.74 34.44
CA GLY A 58 31.03 25.54 34.07
C GLY A 58 31.13 24.36 35.05
N PHE A 59 31.87 24.50 36.15
CA PHE A 59 32.10 23.46 37.16
C PHE A 59 30.99 23.43 38.22
N ARG A 60 29.73 23.20 37.81
CA ARG A 60 28.57 23.33 38.72
C ARG A 60 28.46 22.24 39.78
N ASP A 61 28.85 21.00 39.48
CA ASP A 61 28.90 19.92 40.47
C ASP A 61 29.89 20.30 41.60
N ASP A 62 31.11 20.70 41.22
CA ASP A 62 32.16 21.13 42.16
C ASP A 62 31.75 22.38 42.95
N ALA A 63 31.10 23.35 42.31
CA ALA A 63 30.59 24.56 42.96
C ALA A 63 29.56 24.25 44.06
N ILE A 64 28.69 23.26 43.82
CA ILE A 64 27.68 22.80 44.77
C ILE A 64 28.30 21.94 45.88
N GLU A 65 29.34 21.15 45.59
CA GLU A 65 30.09 20.44 46.64
C GLU A 65 30.82 21.43 47.57
N VAL A 66 31.52 22.43 46.99
CA VAL A 66 32.21 23.50 47.74
C VAL A 66 31.23 24.35 48.55
N SER A 67 30.03 24.64 48.02
CA SER A 67 29.01 25.39 48.78
C SER A 67 28.56 24.67 50.04
N ASN A 68 28.53 23.33 50.04
CA ASN A 68 28.08 22.47 51.14
C ASN A 68 29.20 22.01 52.10
N ALA A 69 30.46 22.04 51.66
CA ALA A 69 31.60 21.48 52.41
C ALA A 69 31.78 22.05 53.83
N ASN A 70 31.34 23.29 54.06
CA ASN A 70 31.36 23.96 55.38
C ASN A 70 29.94 24.40 55.80
N GLY A 71 28.96 23.50 55.63
CA GLY A 71 27.53 23.77 55.78
C GLY A 71 26.94 24.47 54.54
N ASP A 72 25.66 24.19 54.24
CA ASP A 72 24.85 24.85 53.21
C ASP A 72 24.99 26.39 53.24
N LEU A 73 25.71 26.91 52.25
CA LEU A 73 25.97 28.33 52.09
C LEU A 73 24.71 29.15 51.80
N LEU A 74 23.67 28.56 51.19
CA LEU A 74 22.40 29.25 50.93
C LEU A 74 21.56 29.37 52.21
N GLU A 75 21.50 28.34 53.05
CA GLU A 75 20.85 28.46 54.37
C GLU A 75 21.59 29.50 55.24
N LEU A 76 22.93 29.48 55.22
CA LEU A 76 23.72 30.45 56.00
C LEU A 76 23.51 31.89 55.50
N PHE A 77 23.48 32.10 54.18
CA PHE A 77 23.16 33.38 53.57
C PHE A 77 21.76 33.88 53.95
N ALA A 78 20.74 33.01 53.84
CA ALA A 78 19.35 33.34 54.16
C ALA A 78 19.11 33.63 55.65
N LEU A 79 19.93 33.07 56.55
CA LEU A 79 19.89 33.41 57.97
C LEU A 79 20.49 34.79 58.23
N ILE A 80 21.65 35.09 57.64
CA ILE A 80 22.33 36.38 57.81
C ILE A 80 21.51 37.53 57.18
N ASP A 81 20.72 37.26 56.14
CA ASP A 81 19.75 38.17 55.53
C ASP A 81 18.37 38.16 56.23
N PHE A 82 18.35 38.46 57.53
CA PHE A 82 17.11 38.50 58.33
C PHE A 82 16.29 39.80 58.08
N PRO A 83 14.94 39.79 58.25
CA PRO A 83 14.08 40.91 57.86
C PRO A 83 14.40 42.25 58.54
N GLU A 84 14.88 42.22 59.78
CA GLU A 84 15.24 43.42 60.54
C GLU A 84 16.68 43.90 60.29
N ARG A 85 17.41 43.32 59.32
CA ARG A 85 18.82 43.64 59.02
C ARG A 85 19.07 45.13 58.82
N ASP A 86 18.26 45.82 58.04
CA ASP A 86 18.41 47.27 57.84
C ASP A 86 18.19 48.08 59.13
N GLN A 87 17.32 47.61 60.02
CA GLN A 87 17.10 48.22 61.33
C GLN A 87 18.32 47.99 62.24
N TRP A 88 18.94 46.81 62.18
CA TRP A 88 20.21 46.51 62.84
C TRP A 88 21.34 47.43 62.36
N LEU A 89 21.46 47.65 61.04
CA LEU A 89 22.46 48.57 60.48
C LEU A 89 22.25 50.01 60.98
N VAL A 90 21.01 50.48 61.05
CA VAL A 90 20.67 51.79 61.62
C VAL A 90 20.95 51.85 63.13
N PHE A 91 20.75 50.76 63.86
CA PHE A 91 21.00 50.66 65.30
C PHE A 91 22.49 50.71 65.63
N ILE A 92 23.33 49.88 65.01
CA ILE A 92 24.78 49.86 65.28
C ILE A 92 25.49 51.18 64.90
N ASN A 93 24.95 51.90 63.90
CA ASN A 93 25.42 53.23 63.53
C ASN A 93 25.28 54.26 64.68
N GLN A 94 24.28 54.12 65.55
CA GLN A 94 24.09 55.00 66.72
C GLN A 94 25.22 54.82 67.76
N PHE A 95 25.88 53.66 67.77
CA PHE A 95 27.04 53.35 68.61
C PHE A 95 28.39 53.62 67.94
N GLY A 96 28.38 54.14 66.70
CA GLY A 96 29.58 54.44 65.91
C GLY A 96 30.38 53.21 65.51
N LEU A 97 29.70 52.08 65.25
CA LEU A 97 30.33 50.81 64.91
C LEU A 97 30.56 50.68 63.40
N GLN A 98 31.48 49.79 63.02
CA GLN A 98 31.73 49.50 61.61
C GLN A 98 30.54 48.75 61.01
N PHE A 99 30.09 49.16 59.83
CA PHE A 99 29.06 48.45 59.09
C PHE A 99 29.62 47.12 58.53
N PRO A 100 28.86 46.01 58.62
CA PRO A 100 29.19 44.77 57.93
C PRO A 100 29.20 44.99 56.40
N PRO A 101 29.99 44.21 55.64
CA PRO A 101 29.97 44.28 54.19
C PRO A 101 28.57 43.96 53.63
N PRO A 102 28.16 44.56 52.50
CA PRO A 102 26.92 44.20 51.84
C PRO A 102 26.98 42.75 51.35
N LEU A 103 25.89 41.99 51.50
CA LEU A 103 25.82 40.60 51.07
C LEU A 103 25.82 40.51 49.54
N ASP A 104 26.53 39.52 48.98
CA ASP A 104 26.58 39.28 47.54
C ASP A 104 25.36 38.49 47.04
N TYR A 105 24.24 39.21 46.89
CA TYR A 105 23.00 38.69 46.33
C TYR A 105 23.14 38.17 44.89
N GLU A 106 24.08 38.67 44.09
CA GLU A 106 24.29 38.18 42.72
C GLU A 106 24.84 36.76 42.75
N SER A 107 25.92 36.53 43.51
CA SER A 107 26.52 35.20 43.68
C SER A 107 25.58 34.23 44.42
N GLY A 108 24.82 34.69 45.42
CA GLY A 108 23.77 33.90 46.06
C GLY A 108 22.68 33.45 45.09
N THR A 109 22.21 34.35 44.21
CA THR A 109 21.24 34.04 43.16
C THR A 109 21.81 33.08 42.11
N LYS A 110 23.07 33.26 41.70
CA LYS A 110 23.78 32.33 40.79
C LYS A 110 23.83 30.93 41.39
N LEU A 111 24.22 30.78 42.65
CA LEU A 111 24.28 29.49 43.34
C LEU A 111 22.90 28.82 43.42
N ASN A 112 21.86 29.52 43.87
CA ASN A 112 20.50 28.97 43.91
C ASN A 112 20.02 28.51 42.51
N SER A 113 20.28 29.31 41.47
CA SER A 113 19.96 28.92 40.09
C SER A 113 20.77 27.71 39.59
N ALA A 114 21.99 27.53 40.08
CA ALA A 114 22.82 26.36 39.75
C ALA A 114 22.27 25.09 40.40
N HIS A 115 21.79 25.13 41.65
CA HIS A 115 21.15 24.00 42.32
C HIS A 115 19.89 23.52 41.57
N ALA A 116 19.02 24.45 41.16
CA ALA A 116 17.83 24.14 40.38
C ALA A 116 18.21 23.45 39.05
N ARG A 117 19.15 24.04 38.29
CA ARG A 117 19.61 23.49 37.01
C ARG A 117 20.32 22.14 37.14
N LEU A 118 21.14 21.92 38.17
CA LEU A 118 21.79 20.61 38.35
C LEU A 118 20.75 19.51 38.61
N THR A 119 19.68 19.83 39.34
CA THR A 119 18.58 18.88 39.60
C THR A 119 17.94 18.43 38.28
N GLU A 120 17.66 19.35 37.36
CA GLU A 120 17.12 19.05 36.03
C GLU A 120 18.11 18.27 35.13
N LEU A 121 19.40 18.58 35.21
CA LEU A 121 20.43 17.96 34.36
C LEU A 121 20.88 16.57 34.86
N THR A 122 20.66 16.25 36.14
CA THR A 122 21.15 15.03 36.79
C THR A 122 20.83 13.72 36.03
N PRO A 123 19.63 13.49 35.49
CA PRO A 123 19.34 12.27 34.71
C PRO A 123 20.22 12.16 33.45
N ILE A 124 20.43 13.29 32.75
CA ILE A 124 21.19 13.36 31.51
C ILE A 124 22.70 13.22 31.80
N LEU A 125 23.19 13.80 32.91
CA LEU A 125 24.56 13.63 33.38
C LEU A 125 24.85 12.18 33.79
N ARG A 126 23.90 11.48 34.41
CA ARG A 126 24.02 10.03 34.68
C ARG A 126 24.10 9.22 33.38
N GLN A 127 23.27 9.53 32.39
CA GLN A 127 23.34 8.91 31.07
C GLN A 127 24.69 9.17 30.38
N HIS A 128 25.19 10.41 30.41
CA HIS A 128 26.50 10.76 29.86
C HIS A 128 27.65 9.99 30.53
N ARG A 129 27.64 9.91 31.88
CA ARG A 129 28.61 9.11 32.65
C ARG A 129 28.55 7.62 32.26
N LEU A 130 27.34 7.05 32.16
CA LEU A 130 27.13 5.65 31.76
C LEU A 130 27.71 5.36 30.36
N LEU A 131 27.37 6.18 29.35
CA LEU A 131 27.86 6.01 27.98
C LEU A 131 29.37 6.19 27.84
N ASN A 132 29.98 7.03 28.67
CA ASN A 132 31.44 7.18 28.73
C ASN A 132 32.11 5.96 29.37
N LEU A 133 31.58 5.46 30.49
CA LEU A 133 32.09 4.26 31.19
C LEU A 133 31.95 2.99 30.34
N SER A 134 30.81 2.81 29.65
CA SER A 134 30.57 1.68 28.76
C SER A 134 31.30 1.77 27.41
N ARG A 135 32.02 2.88 27.15
CA ARG A 135 32.66 3.19 25.87
C ARG A 135 31.70 3.09 24.68
N ALA A 136 30.48 3.60 24.86
CA ALA A 136 29.43 3.57 23.84
C ALA A 136 29.87 4.27 22.52
N PRO A 137 29.24 3.95 21.37
CA PRO A 137 29.52 4.59 20.08
C PRO A 137 29.53 6.12 20.16
N LEU A 138 30.45 6.75 19.44
CA LEU A 138 30.65 8.20 19.49
C LEU A 138 29.36 8.98 19.15
N SER A 139 28.55 8.48 18.21
CA SER A 139 27.26 9.08 17.84
C SER A 139 26.30 9.21 19.02
N GLN A 140 26.17 8.18 19.86
CA GLN A 140 25.33 8.21 21.06
C GLN A 140 25.86 9.20 22.11
N ARG A 141 27.18 9.24 22.31
CA ARG A 141 27.83 10.15 23.25
C ARG A 141 27.70 11.62 22.81
N ILE A 142 27.84 11.89 21.51
CA ILE A 142 27.61 13.22 20.91
C ILE A 142 26.15 13.65 21.07
N ALA A 143 25.19 12.75 20.87
CA ALA A 143 23.77 13.07 21.01
C ALA A 143 23.39 13.49 22.45
N VAL A 144 23.96 12.83 23.47
CA VAL A 144 23.73 13.22 24.88
C VAL A 144 24.42 14.56 25.21
N LEU A 145 25.62 14.84 24.68
CA LEU A 145 26.25 16.16 24.83
C LEU A 145 25.46 17.28 24.12
N GLN A 146 24.83 16.99 22.98
CA GLN A 146 23.91 17.91 22.31
C GLN A 146 22.66 18.20 23.14
N LEU A 147 22.11 17.19 23.82
CA LEU A 147 21.00 17.37 24.75
C LEU A 147 21.41 18.21 25.97
N LEU A 148 22.59 17.92 26.57
CA LEU A 148 23.16 18.71 27.66
C LEU A 148 23.35 20.18 27.25
N HIS A 149 23.99 20.46 26.11
CA HIS A 149 24.15 21.83 25.62
C HIS A 149 22.82 22.53 25.30
N THR A 150 21.80 21.80 24.83
CA THR A 150 20.47 22.37 24.57
C THR A 150 19.77 22.76 25.88
N LYS A 151 19.96 21.99 26.95
CA LYS A 151 19.41 22.27 28.29
C LYS A 151 20.24 23.27 29.09
N ASP A 152 21.54 23.38 28.78
CA ASP A 152 22.49 24.26 29.45
C ASP A 152 23.44 24.94 28.45
N PRO A 153 22.96 25.94 27.68
CA PRO A 153 23.75 26.58 26.63
C PRO A 153 24.90 27.44 27.17
N GLN A 154 24.82 27.83 28.45
CA GLN A 154 25.80 28.71 29.10
C GLN A 154 27.07 27.98 29.53
N ASN A 155 27.10 26.65 29.54
CA ASN A 155 28.29 25.89 29.92
C ASN A 155 29.19 25.62 28.69
N PRO A 156 30.43 26.16 28.66
CA PRO A 156 31.34 25.97 27.53
C PRO A 156 31.90 24.54 27.43
N ILE A 157 31.85 23.75 28.50
CA ILE A 157 32.43 22.39 28.54
C ILE A 157 31.69 21.48 27.55
N TRP A 158 30.36 21.55 27.50
CA TRP A 158 29.55 20.67 26.64
C TRP A 158 29.84 20.86 25.15
N SER A 159 30.04 22.10 24.70
CA SER A 159 30.38 22.39 23.30
C SER A 159 31.84 22.03 22.98
N ALA A 160 32.77 22.19 23.92
CA ALA A 160 34.17 21.79 23.76
C ALA A 160 34.33 20.26 23.65
N ASP A 161 33.75 19.50 24.57
CA ASP A 161 33.79 18.04 24.59
C ASP A 161 33.15 17.44 23.34
N ALA A 162 31.98 17.96 22.94
CA ALA A 162 31.31 17.46 21.76
C ALA A 162 32.04 17.81 20.46
N THR A 163 32.70 18.96 20.41
CA THR A 163 33.60 19.31 19.29
C THR A 163 34.76 18.32 19.19
N ALA A 164 35.33 17.90 20.32
CA ALA A 164 36.37 16.87 20.34
C ALA A 164 35.86 15.49 19.88
N LEU A 165 34.69 15.05 20.38
CA LEU A 165 34.09 13.78 19.94
C LEU A 165 33.66 13.80 18.48
N GLN A 166 33.14 14.93 17.96
CA GLN A 166 32.77 15.06 16.56
C GLN A 166 33.98 15.00 15.63
N LYS A 167 35.12 15.62 15.99
CA LYS A 167 36.39 15.44 15.25
C LYS A 167 36.77 13.95 15.17
N ALA A 168 36.73 13.23 16.29
CA ALA A 168 37.01 11.80 16.30
C ALA A 168 35.99 10.98 15.48
N ARG A 169 34.70 11.36 15.49
CA ARG A 169 33.67 10.72 14.67
C ARG A 169 33.90 10.95 13.17
N VAL A 170 34.35 12.12 12.75
CA VAL A 170 34.70 12.39 11.33
C VAL A 170 35.83 11.47 10.86
N GLU A 171 36.84 11.20 11.69
CA GLU A 171 37.90 10.23 11.34
C GLU A 171 37.35 8.79 11.26
N GLN A 172 36.55 8.35 12.24
CA GLN A 172 35.88 7.03 12.17
C GLN A 172 34.99 6.88 10.92
N LEU A 173 34.31 7.95 10.51
CA LEU A 173 33.47 7.92 9.31
C LEU A 173 34.29 7.71 8.03
N LYS A 174 35.54 8.20 7.94
CA LYS A 174 36.42 7.92 6.79
C LYS A 174 36.68 6.42 6.65
N GLU A 175 37.07 5.77 7.75
CA GLU A 175 37.34 4.33 7.80
C GLU A 175 36.07 3.51 7.49
N GLN A 176 34.93 3.89 8.08
CA GLN A 176 33.64 3.23 7.83
C GLN A 176 33.19 3.36 6.36
N ILE A 177 33.41 4.51 5.72
CA ILE A 177 33.11 4.71 4.29
C ILE A 177 34.00 3.82 3.41
N GLU A 178 35.29 3.71 3.72
CA GLU A 178 36.21 2.87 2.94
C GLU A 178 35.89 1.39 3.08
N SER A 179 35.60 0.93 4.30
CA SER A 179 35.13 -0.45 4.55
C SER A 179 33.80 -0.74 3.85
N ALA A 180 32.82 0.17 3.93
CA ALA A 180 31.51 -0.02 3.30
C ALA A 180 31.57 0.02 1.76
N ILE A 181 32.47 0.83 1.17
CA ILE A 181 32.73 0.79 -0.28
C ILE A 181 33.39 -0.53 -0.69
N ALA A 182 34.35 -1.04 0.11
CA ALA A 182 35.03 -2.30 -0.19
C ALA A 182 34.13 -3.55 -0.01
N ALA A 183 33.17 -3.49 0.90
CA ALA A 183 32.19 -4.55 1.15
C ALA A 183 30.87 -4.40 0.35
N GLU A 184 30.76 -3.36 -0.50
CA GLU A 184 29.54 -2.99 -1.24
C GLU A 184 28.29 -2.79 -0.35
N ASP A 185 28.48 -2.41 0.91
CA ASP A 185 27.41 -2.22 1.90
C ASP A 185 26.67 -0.89 1.70
N LYS A 186 25.58 -0.99 0.92
CA LYS A 186 24.69 0.13 0.59
C LYS A 186 23.94 0.65 1.82
N LEU A 187 23.60 -0.21 2.79
CA LEU A 187 22.85 0.18 3.99
C LEU A 187 23.72 1.05 4.92
N THR A 188 24.97 0.64 5.13
CA THR A 188 25.93 1.43 5.92
C THR A 188 26.25 2.76 5.23
N LEU A 189 26.41 2.79 3.91
CA LEU A 189 26.60 4.04 3.18
C LEU A 189 25.39 4.99 3.26
N ASP A 190 24.16 4.47 3.25
CA ASP A 190 22.95 5.28 3.45
C ASP A 190 22.83 5.82 4.87
N ALA A 191 23.21 5.04 5.90
CA ALA A 191 23.26 5.50 7.27
C ALA A 191 24.29 6.63 7.45
N ILE A 192 25.49 6.47 6.88
CA ILE A 192 26.56 7.47 6.92
C ILE A 192 26.16 8.74 6.15
N ASP A 193 25.55 8.62 4.97
CA ASP A 193 25.07 9.76 4.19
C ASP A 193 24.05 10.60 4.96
N LYS A 194 23.13 9.93 5.68
CA LYS A 194 22.17 10.58 6.58
C LYS A 194 22.88 11.30 7.73
N GLU A 195 23.86 10.68 8.38
CA GLU A 195 24.64 11.27 9.48
C GLU A 195 25.42 12.52 9.02
N LEU A 196 26.05 12.47 7.83
CA LEU A 196 26.83 13.57 7.25
C LEU A 196 25.97 14.77 6.82
N HIS A 197 24.70 14.55 6.43
CA HIS A 197 23.80 15.62 5.94
C HIS A 197 22.85 16.17 7.00
N HIS A 198 22.35 15.35 7.92
CA HIS A 198 21.31 15.72 8.90
C HIS A 198 21.83 15.81 10.35
N GLY A 199 23.08 15.39 10.61
CA GLY A 199 23.71 15.55 11.91
C GLY A 199 23.91 17.03 12.28
N LYS A 200 23.68 17.38 13.55
CA LYS A 200 23.98 18.71 14.11
C LYS A 200 25.48 18.87 14.38
N TRP A 201 26.26 19.00 13.31
CA TRP A 201 27.71 19.15 13.38
C TRP A 201 28.11 20.57 13.81
N TRP A 202 28.91 20.67 14.86
CA TRP A 202 29.64 21.87 15.29
C TRP A 202 31.03 21.97 14.64
N VAL A 203 31.51 20.87 14.05
CA VAL A 203 32.75 20.78 13.28
C VAL A 203 32.39 20.75 11.79
N ASP A 204 33.09 21.52 10.96
CA ASP A 204 32.92 21.46 9.51
C ASP A 204 33.27 20.05 8.97
N VAL A 205 32.23 19.33 8.54
CA VAL A 205 32.37 18.02 7.91
C VAL A 205 33.05 18.19 6.53
N PRO A 206 34.20 17.54 6.27
CA PRO A 206 34.94 17.72 5.02
C PRO A 206 34.08 17.41 3.79
N LYS A 207 33.93 18.38 2.88
CA LYS A 207 33.19 18.21 1.61
C LYS A 207 33.62 16.97 0.81
N PRO A 208 34.92 16.61 0.68
CA PRO A 208 35.34 15.40 -0.03
C PRO A 208 34.74 14.11 0.54
N LEU A 209 34.43 14.07 1.85
CA LEU A 209 33.81 12.91 2.49
C LEU A 209 32.37 12.72 2.01
N LYS A 210 31.60 13.81 1.96
CA LYS A 210 30.22 13.82 1.44
C LYS A 210 30.19 13.41 -0.02
N THR A 211 31.08 13.99 -0.84
CA THR A 211 31.20 13.65 -2.27
C THR A 211 31.59 12.18 -2.47
N LYS A 212 32.51 11.62 -1.68
CA LYS A 212 32.92 10.21 -1.75
C LYS A 212 31.74 9.26 -1.51
N VAL A 213 30.90 9.54 -0.51
CA VAL A 213 29.69 8.74 -0.21
C VAL A 213 28.64 8.88 -1.31
N GLN A 214 28.37 10.10 -1.78
CA GLN A 214 27.42 10.34 -2.87
C GLN A 214 27.85 9.65 -4.17
N HIS A 215 29.14 9.68 -4.51
CA HIS A 215 29.69 9.00 -5.69
C HIS A 215 29.59 7.48 -5.55
N ALA A 216 29.88 6.91 -4.38
CA ALA A 216 29.72 5.48 -4.12
C ALA A 216 28.25 5.04 -4.24
N LYS A 217 27.31 5.77 -3.61
CA LYS A 217 25.87 5.52 -3.72
C LYS A 217 25.38 5.61 -5.17
N LEU A 218 25.82 6.63 -5.92
CA LEU A 218 25.45 6.80 -7.33
C LEU A 218 25.98 5.64 -8.18
N ARG A 219 27.24 5.23 -7.96
CA ARG A 219 27.85 4.08 -8.62
C ARG A 219 27.04 2.80 -8.36
N PHE A 220 26.79 2.45 -7.10
CA PHE A 220 26.05 1.24 -6.73
C PHE A 220 24.59 1.24 -7.22
N ARG A 221 23.94 2.41 -7.29
CA ARG A 221 22.61 2.56 -7.88
C ARG A 221 22.63 2.34 -9.38
N ASN A 222 23.62 2.90 -10.08
CA ASN A 222 23.78 2.75 -11.52
C ASN A 222 24.14 1.31 -11.90
N GLU A 223 25.00 0.64 -11.12
CA GLU A 223 25.34 -0.79 -11.30
C GLU A 223 24.09 -1.68 -11.14
N SER A 224 23.30 -1.50 -10.07
CA SER A 224 22.04 -2.26 -9.89
C SER A 224 21.00 -1.99 -10.98
N ARG A 225 20.87 -0.74 -11.44
CA ARG A 225 19.97 -0.39 -12.56
C ARG A 225 20.46 -0.97 -13.89
N ARG A 226 21.78 -1.03 -14.11
CA ARG A 226 22.37 -1.64 -15.30
C ARG A 226 22.15 -3.16 -15.33
N ALA A 227 22.22 -3.82 -14.18
CA ALA A 227 21.85 -5.24 -14.06
C ALA A 227 20.35 -5.47 -14.36
N ALA A 228 19.45 -4.65 -13.80
CA ALA A 228 18.02 -4.75 -14.10
C ALA A 228 17.69 -4.48 -15.58
N LEU A 229 18.41 -3.55 -16.23
CA LEU A 229 18.32 -3.34 -17.68
C LEU A 229 18.77 -4.57 -18.46
N GLN A 230 19.86 -5.24 -18.04
CA GLN A 230 20.34 -6.46 -18.68
C GLN A 230 19.29 -7.59 -18.58
N ASP A 231 18.63 -7.76 -17.44
CA ASP A 231 17.55 -8.74 -17.29
C ASP A 231 16.34 -8.45 -18.21
N GLU A 232 15.91 -7.18 -18.32
CA GLU A 232 14.85 -6.80 -19.27
C GLU A 232 15.30 -6.98 -20.73
N ILE A 233 16.58 -6.82 -21.06
CA ILE A 233 17.13 -7.11 -22.39
C ILE A 233 17.11 -8.63 -22.69
N HIS A 234 17.49 -9.48 -21.73
CA HIS A 234 17.34 -10.93 -21.89
C HIS A 234 15.86 -11.32 -22.09
N ARG A 235 14.93 -10.70 -21.35
CA ARG A 235 13.49 -10.91 -21.56
C ARG A 235 13.02 -10.45 -22.93
N LEU A 236 13.51 -9.30 -23.41
CA LEU A 236 13.22 -8.79 -24.75
C LEU A 236 13.69 -9.75 -25.85
N GLN A 237 14.90 -10.31 -25.70
CA GLN A 237 15.44 -11.32 -26.62
C GLN A 237 14.63 -12.62 -26.60
N ASN A 238 14.14 -13.07 -25.44
CA ASN A 238 13.27 -14.24 -25.32
C ASN A 238 11.92 -14.01 -26.02
N ALA A 239 11.27 -12.86 -25.79
CA ALA A 239 10.02 -12.50 -26.47
C ALA A 239 10.21 -12.36 -28.00
N TYR A 240 11.34 -11.81 -28.44
CA TYR A 240 11.73 -11.77 -29.85
C TYR A 240 11.93 -13.18 -30.44
N ALA A 241 12.65 -14.07 -29.75
CA ALA A 241 12.85 -15.45 -30.18
C ALA A 241 11.55 -16.28 -30.19
N GLY A 242 10.58 -15.95 -29.33
CA GLY A 242 9.23 -16.51 -29.32
C GLY A 242 8.26 -15.89 -30.32
N PHE A 243 8.64 -14.80 -31.00
CA PHE A 243 7.77 -13.97 -31.85
C PHE A 243 6.54 -13.37 -31.10
N GLU A 244 6.68 -13.12 -29.80
CA GLU A 244 5.62 -12.62 -28.92
C GLU A 244 5.51 -11.08 -29.00
N VAL A 245 4.97 -10.59 -30.13
CA VAL A 245 4.96 -9.16 -30.51
C VAL A 245 4.45 -8.24 -29.39
N ASP A 246 3.33 -8.59 -28.73
CA ASP A 246 2.70 -7.73 -27.73
C ASP A 246 3.50 -7.62 -26.42
N GLU A 247 4.11 -8.71 -25.94
CA GLU A 247 5.00 -8.65 -24.77
C GLU A 247 6.32 -7.94 -25.14
N ALA A 248 6.85 -8.22 -26.33
CA ALA A 248 8.08 -7.60 -26.82
C ALA A 248 7.98 -6.06 -26.90
N ILE A 249 6.85 -5.51 -27.38
CA ILE A 249 6.60 -4.05 -27.39
C ILE A 249 6.68 -3.46 -25.97
N VAL A 250 5.99 -4.08 -25.00
CA VAL A 250 5.95 -3.59 -23.61
C VAL A 250 7.34 -3.62 -22.95
N ILE A 251 8.15 -4.65 -23.23
CA ILE A 251 9.52 -4.74 -22.72
C ILE A 251 10.44 -3.74 -23.44
N ALA A 252 10.31 -3.56 -24.76
CA ALA A 252 11.10 -2.60 -25.52
C ALA A 252 10.95 -1.17 -25.00
N ASP A 253 9.74 -0.74 -24.65
CA ASP A 253 9.51 0.59 -24.09
C ASP A 253 10.14 0.74 -22.70
N ARG A 254 10.19 -0.33 -21.89
CA ARG A 254 10.92 -0.34 -20.60
C ARG A 254 12.44 -0.26 -20.82
N VAL A 255 12.98 -1.02 -21.77
CA VAL A 255 14.41 -0.99 -22.16
C VAL A 255 14.80 0.40 -22.67
N ARG A 256 13.97 1.04 -23.51
CA ARG A 256 14.16 2.42 -24.00
C ARG A 256 14.11 3.44 -22.85
N ALA A 257 13.12 3.35 -21.96
CA ALA A 257 13.01 4.25 -20.81
C ALA A 257 14.21 4.11 -19.84
N ALA A 258 14.60 2.88 -19.51
CA ALA A 258 15.70 2.60 -18.59
C ALA A 258 17.07 2.97 -19.16
N SER A 259 17.31 2.74 -20.46
CA SER A 259 18.54 3.17 -21.14
C SER A 259 18.64 4.70 -21.25
N ALA A 260 17.52 5.40 -21.48
CA ALA A 260 17.45 6.85 -21.42
C ALA A 260 17.72 7.39 -20.00
N GLU A 261 17.13 6.79 -18.96
CA GLU A 261 17.38 7.22 -17.56
C GLU A 261 18.86 6.99 -17.13
N LEU A 262 19.49 5.93 -17.64
CA LEU A 262 20.91 5.64 -17.42
C LEU A 262 21.85 6.42 -18.35
N ASN A 263 21.33 7.19 -19.31
CA ASN A 263 22.08 7.89 -20.36
C ASN A 263 23.07 6.96 -21.10
N ILE A 264 22.61 5.73 -21.41
CA ILE A 264 23.41 4.72 -22.09
C ILE A 264 23.42 5.03 -23.59
N ALA A 265 24.63 5.18 -24.16
CA ALA A 265 24.80 5.39 -25.59
C ALA A 265 24.38 4.14 -26.40
N ALA A 266 23.86 4.33 -27.61
CA ALA A 266 23.48 3.22 -28.49
C ALA A 266 24.64 2.28 -28.87
N ALA A 267 25.90 2.71 -28.67
CA ALA A 267 27.10 1.89 -28.88
C ALA A 267 27.54 1.08 -27.63
N ASP A 268 26.80 1.15 -26.52
CA ASP A 268 27.03 0.31 -25.34
C ASP A 268 26.70 -1.16 -25.65
N PRO A 269 27.50 -2.15 -25.19
CA PRO A 269 27.25 -3.56 -25.45
C PRO A 269 25.83 -4.05 -25.13
N LEU A 270 25.20 -3.53 -24.05
CA LEU A 270 23.82 -3.90 -23.71
C LEU A 270 22.82 -3.45 -24.78
N MET A 271 22.98 -2.23 -25.31
CA MET A 271 22.10 -1.72 -26.36
C MET A 271 22.36 -2.40 -27.70
N GLN A 272 23.60 -2.79 -27.99
CA GLN A 272 23.94 -3.62 -29.15
C GLN A 272 23.27 -5.00 -29.08
N GLU A 273 23.16 -5.59 -27.88
CA GLU A 273 22.45 -6.85 -27.64
C GLU A 273 20.94 -6.76 -27.85
N ALA A 274 20.33 -5.64 -27.47
CA ALA A 274 18.90 -5.38 -27.63
C ALA A 274 18.52 -4.97 -29.06
N GLN A 275 19.47 -4.43 -29.84
CA GLN A 275 19.21 -3.76 -31.11
C GLN A 275 18.44 -4.59 -32.15
N PRO A 276 18.71 -5.90 -32.36
CA PRO A 276 17.95 -6.70 -33.33
C PRO A 276 16.46 -6.82 -32.98
N ALA A 277 16.15 -7.05 -31.70
CA ALA A 277 14.77 -7.14 -31.22
C ALA A 277 14.04 -5.79 -31.31
N LEU A 278 14.72 -4.69 -30.99
CA LEU A 278 14.16 -3.34 -31.11
C LEU A 278 13.83 -2.96 -32.56
N ILE A 279 14.70 -3.31 -33.53
CA ILE A 279 14.45 -3.07 -34.95
C ILE A 279 13.21 -3.87 -35.42
N TRP A 280 13.14 -5.15 -35.08
CA TRP A 280 11.99 -5.99 -35.43
C TRP A 280 10.66 -5.46 -34.87
N ILE A 281 10.67 -4.93 -33.64
CA ILE A 281 9.48 -4.30 -33.04
C ILE A 281 9.06 -3.04 -33.80
N ASP A 282 10.01 -2.20 -34.20
CA ASP A 282 9.70 -0.99 -34.98
C ASP A 282 9.14 -1.35 -36.37
N GLU A 283 9.60 -2.43 -36.99
CA GLU A 283 9.01 -2.99 -38.22
C GLU A 283 7.58 -3.50 -37.97
N GLN A 284 7.32 -4.24 -36.88
CA GLN A 284 5.98 -4.75 -36.54
C GLN A 284 5.00 -3.65 -36.15
N LEU A 285 5.44 -2.59 -35.48
CA LEU A 285 4.63 -1.41 -35.17
C LEU A 285 4.28 -0.62 -36.45
N ALA A 286 5.21 -0.50 -37.39
CA ALA A 286 4.94 0.09 -38.70
C ALA A 286 3.93 -0.74 -39.50
N GLU A 287 4.07 -2.06 -39.53
CA GLU A 287 3.12 -2.96 -40.19
C GLU A 287 1.71 -2.85 -39.61
N ARG A 288 1.57 -2.90 -38.27
CA ARG A 288 0.29 -2.68 -37.57
C ARG A 288 -0.32 -1.32 -37.86
N ALA A 289 0.48 -0.25 -37.92
CA ALA A 289 -0.01 1.09 -38.26
C ALA A 289 -0.53 1.18 -39.70
N ASP A 290 0.12 0.50 -40.64
CA ASP A 290 -0.30 0.41 -42.04
C ASP A 290 -1.55 -0.46 -42.21
N GLU A 291 -1.69 -1.56 -41.47
CA GLU A 291 -2.91 -2.36 -41.41
C GLU A 291 -4.10 -1.58 -40.85
N GLN A 292 -3.91 -0.84 -39.76
CA GLN A 292 -4.96 0.03 -39.19
C GLN A 292 -5.38 1.12 -40.18
N ARG A 293 -4.43 1.73 -40.91
CA ARG A 293 -4.71 2.71 -41.96
C ARG A 293 -5.51 2.07 -43.10
N ALA A 294 -5.13 0.87 -43.54
CA ALA A 294 -5.87 0.11 -44.55
C ALA A 294 -7.30 -0.20 -44.11
N ALA A 295 -7.49 -0.72 -42.89
CA ALA A 295 -8.81 -1.01 -42.32
C ALA A 295 -9.67 0.26 -42.10
N GLY A 296 -9.06 1.42 -41.85
CA GLY A 296 -9.76 2.71 -41.79
C GLY A 296 -10.29 3.15 -43.15
N LEU A 297 -9.49 3.02 -44.22
CA LEU A 297 -9.89 3.34 -45.59
C LEU A 297 -10.96 2.37 -46.13
N ILE A 298 -10.82 1.07 -45.86
CA ILE A 298 -11.82 0.05 -46.20
C ILE A 298 -13.17 0.36 -45.54
N ARG A 299 -13.20 0.59 -44.21
CA ARG A 299 -14.43 0.96 -43.49
C ARG A 299 -15.05 2.27 -43.98
N SER A 300 -14.23 3.22 -44.44
CA SER A 300 -14.72 4.47 -45.03
C SER A 300 -15.43 4.23 -46.36
N LEU A 301 -14.89 3.34 -47.21
CA LEU A 301 -15.51 2.94 -48.47
C LEU A 301 -16.79 2.10 -48.26
N GLU A 302 -16.79 1.17 -47.29
CA GLU A 302 -17.97 0.40 -46.89
C GLU A 302 -19.09 1.31 -46.36
N SER A 303 -18.77 2.22 -45.44
CA SER A 303 -19.73 3.20 -44.92
C SER A 303 -20.30 4.13 -46.01
N ALA A 304 -19.49 4.51 -47.00
CA ALA A 304 -19.96 5.30 -48.15
C ALA A 304 -20.92 4.50 -49.05
N LEU A 305 -20.68 3.20 -49.26
CA LEU A 305 -21.56 2.30 -49.99
C LEU A 305 -22.90 2.08 -49.26
N ASP A 306 -22.84 1.73 -47.98
CA ASP A 306 -24.00 1.33 -47.18
C ASP A 306 -24.90 2.54 -46.86
N ARG A 307 -24.32 3.73 -46.64
CA ARG A 307 -25.09 4.98 -46.47
C ARG A 307 -25.58 5.59 -47.79
N HIS A 308 -25.32 4.95 -48.93
CA HIS A 308 -25.66 5.42 -50.27
C HIS A 308 -25.17 6.85 -50.55
N ALA A 309 -23.89 7.11 -50.27
CA ALA A 309 -23.27 8.39 -50.56
C ALA A 309 -23.37 8.77 -52.05
N ASP A 310 -23.28 10.08 -52.33
CA ASP A 310 -23.28 10.59 -53.70
C ASP A 310 -22.05 10.11 -54.51
N ARG A 311 -22.14 10.26 -55.83
CA ARG A 311 -21.12 9.78 -56.79
C ARG A 311 -19.73 10.30 -56.44
N ASP A 312 -19.61 11.58 -56.09
CA ASP A 312 -18.32 12.24 -55.89
C ASP A 312 -17.70 11.87 -54.54
N THR A 313 -18.50 11.65 -53.50
CA THR A 313 -18.03 11.12 -52.22
C THR A 313 -17.61 9.66 -52.35
N LEU A 314 -18.41 8.83 -53.02
CA LEU A 314 -18.06 7.43 -53.25
C LEU A 314 -16.80 7.28 -54.13
N ALA A 315 -16.64 8.12 -55.15
CA ALA A 315 -15.43 8.14 -55.98
C ALA A 315 -14.18 8.60 -55.20
N ARG A 316 -14.29 9.59 -54.31
CA ARG A 316 -13.18 10.00 -53.43
C ARG A 316 -12.77 8.89 -52.46
N CYS A 317 -13.73 8.23 -51.82
CA CYS A 317 -13.45 7.10 -50.93
C CYS A 317 -12.81 5.93 -51.68
N LEU A 318 -13.26 5.64 -52.91
CA LEU A 318 -12.66 4.61 -53.75
C LEU A 318 -11.22 4.95 -54.16
N ALA A 319 -10.95 6.17 -54.63
CA ALA A 319 -9.61 6.61 -55.01
C ALA A 319 -8.63 6.61 -53.82
N ALA A 320 -9.10 7.00 -52.62
CA ALA A 320 -8.30 6.90 -51.41
C ALA A 320 -7.99 5.43 -51.04
N ALA A 321 -8.97 4.53 -51.18
CA ALA A 321 -8.78 3.10 -50.93
C ALA A 321 -7.89 2.41 -51.98
N GLU A 322 -7.93 2.82 -53.25
CA GLU A 322 -7.09 2.28 -54.34
C GLU A 322 -5.58 2.49 -54.10
N SER A 323 -5.20 3.44 -53.24
CA SER A 323 -3.80 3.60 -52.78
C SER A 323 -3.25 2.39 -51.99
N LEU A 324 -4.13 1.49 -51.53
CA LEU A 324 -3.76 0.25 -50.82
C LEU A 324 -3.36 -0.91 -51.75
N GLY A 325 -3.52 -0.76 -53.07
CA GLY A 325 -3.15 -1.78 -54.06
C GLY A 325 -3.83 -3.14 -53.80
N GLU A 326 -3.03 -4.21 -53.72
CA GLU A 326 -3.51 -5.59 -53.56
C GLU A 326 -4.19 -5.86 -52.20
N ARG A 327 -4.01 -5.00 -51.19
CA ARG A 327 -4.66 -5.14 -49.86
C ARG A 327 -6.17 -4.78 -49.90
N LEU A 328 -6.70 -4.26 -51.01
CA LEU A 328 -8.09 -3.84 -51.13
C LEU A 328 -8.99 -4.99 -51.66
N PRO A 329 -10.07 -5.41 -50.95
CA PRO A 329 -10.91 -6.51 -51.40
C PRO A 329 -11.56 -6.26 -52.77
N VAL A 330 -11.25 -7.12 -53.75
CA VAL A 330 -11.73 -6.99 -55.15
C VAL A 330 -13.25 -6.86 -55.24
N ARG A 331 -14.01 -7.55 -54.39
CA ARG A 331 -15.48 -7.45 -54.32
C ARG A 331 -15.98 -6.10 -53.85
N LEU A 332 -15.25 -5.41 -52.97
CA LEU A 332 -15.61 -4.08 -52.49
C LEU A 332 -15.35 -3.02 -53.58
N VAL A 333 -14.23 -3.15 -54.30
CA VAL A 333 -13.93 -2.35 -55.50
C VAL A 333 -14.99 -2.57 -56.58
N GLN A 334 -15.37 -3.83 -56.84
CA GLN A 334 -16.44 -4.16 -57.78
C GLN A 334 -17.76 -3.52 -57.35
N ARG A 335 -18.20 -3.68 -56.09
CA ARG A 335 -19.43 -3.01 -55.58
C ARG A 335 -19.37 -1.48 -55.70
N ALA A 336 -18.23 -0.86 -55.42
CA ALA A 336 -18.04 0.59 -55.54
C ALA A 336 -18.13 1.06 -57.00
N ARG A 337 -17.41 0.38 -57.90
CA ARG A 337 -17.43 0.67 -59.34
C ARG A 337 -18.80 0.38 -59.95
N GLU A 338 -19.41 -0.77 -59.67
CA GLU A 338 -20.79 -1.10 -60.08
C GLU A 338 -21.81 -0.08 -59.56
N ARG A 339 -21.62 0.51 -58.37
CA ARG A 339 -22.50 1.55 -57.84
C ARG A 339 -22.29 2.88 -58.57
N ILE A 340 -21.06 3.29 -58.83
CA ILE A 340 -20.72 4.45 -59.67
C ILE A 340 -21.29 4.26 -61.10
N ASP A 341 -21.03 3.11 -61.71
CA ASP A 341 -21.56 2.68 -63.00
C ASP A 341 -23.09 2.56 -62.98
N SER A 342 -23.73 2.30 -61.83
CA SER A 342 -25.20 2.26 -61.72
C SER A 342 -25.81 3.65 -61.85
N PHE A 343 -25.14 4.71 -61.37
CA PHE A 343 -25.55 6.09 -61.66
C PHE A 343 -25.45 6.38 -63.17
N GLU A 344 -24.44 5.85 -63.85
CA GLU A 344 -24.29 5.98 -65.31
C GLU A 344 -25.25 5.07 -66.10
N MET A 345 -25.59 3.89 -65.58
CA MET A 345 -26.58 2.98 -66.18
C MET A 345 -28.01 3.45 -65.95
N ILE A 346 -28.32 4.21 -64.90
CA ILE A 346 -29.63 4.89 -64.78
C ILE A 346 -29.76 5.97 -65.87
N ALA A 347 -28.67 6.64 -66.24
CA ALA A 347 -28.66 7.54 -67.40
C ALA A 347 -28.76 6.81 -68.75
N ARG A 348 -28.26 5.57 -68.86
CA ARG A 348 -28.26 4.77 -70.12
C ARG A 348 -29.42 3.77 -70.27
N ARG A 349 -30.13 3.38 -69.22
CA ARG A 349 -31.24 2.39 -69.27
C ARG A 349 -32.57 2.94 -69.80
N ARG A 350 -32.61 4.19 -70.27
CA ARG A 350 -33.74 4.73 -71.04
C ARG A 350 -33.80 4.26 -72.50
N THR A 351 -32.76 3.56 -73.02
CA THR A 351 -32.64 3.24 -74.46
C THR A 351 -32.36 1.77 -74.80
N ALA A 352 -32.22 0.86 -73.82
CA ALA A 352 -31.77 -0.52 -74.07
C ALA A 352 -32.48 -1.60 -73.23
N MET A 353 -33.77 -1.83 -73.47
CA MET A 353 -34.49 -3.02 -73.00
C MET A 353 -35.33 -3.66 -74.11
N ALA A 354 -34.69 -4.52 -74.90
CA ALA A 354 -35.32 -5.48 -75.82
C ALA A 354 -34.35 -6.65 -76.06
N ILE A 355 -34.88 -7.83 -76.42
CA ILE A 355 -34.17 -9.12 -76.63
C ILE A 355 -33.79 -9.80 -75.29
N ALA A 356 -34.69 -10.58 -74.68
CA ALA A 356 -35.03 -11.98 -75.00
C ALA A 356 -33.88 -12.95 -74.66
N ALA A 357 -33.99 -13.81 -73.63
CA ALA A 357 -34.89 -14.96 -73.50
C ALA A 357 -34.55 -16.10 -74.47
N GLY A 358 -33.82 -17.10 -73.97
CA GLY A 358 -33.52 -18.34 -74.70
C GLY A 358 -32.82 -19.39 -73.83
N VAL A 359 -33.37 -20.60 -73.80
CA VAL A 359 -32.75 -21.87 -73.35
C VAL A 359 -32.36 -21.93 -71.85
N LEU A 360 -33.19 -22.32 -70.86
CA LEU A 360 -34.07 -23.49 -70.70
C LEU A 360 -34.23 -24.43 -71.90
N VAL A 361 -33.54 -25.59 -71.87
CA VAL A 361 -34.07 -26.92 -72.28
C VAL A 361 -33.04 -28.05 -72.18
N LEU A 362 -31.72 -27.79 -72.25
CA LEU A 362 -30.73 -28.87 -72.42
C LEU A 362 -30.26 -29.54 -71.11
N ALA A 363 -30.49 -30.85 -71.07
CA ALA A 363 -29.79 -31.87 -70.29
C ALA A 363 -30.13 -32.07 -68.80
N ALA A 364 -31.38 -32.46 -68.53
CA ALA A 364 -31.61 -33.54 -67.57
C ALA A 364 -31.27 -34.90 -68.24
N ALA A 365 -30.15 -35.55 -67.90
CA ALA A 365 -29.79 -36.90 -68.36
C ALA A 365 -28.74 -37.61 -67.47
N ALA A 366 -29.03 -38.86 -67.05
CA ALA A 366 -28.19 -39.84 -66.29
C ALA A 366 -27.77 -39.46 -64.84
N GLY A 367 -27.67 -40.36 -63.83
CA GLY A 367 -27.98 -41.81 -63.67
C GLY A 367 -27.43 -42.36 -62.30
N GLY A 368 -27.78 -43.54 -61.75
CA GLY A 368 -28.76 -44.53 -62.21
C GLY A 368 -28.84 -45.92 -61.50
N ILE A 369 -28.92 -46.02 -60.14
CA ILE A 369 -29.36 -47.21 -59.34
C ILE A 369 -28.44 -48.48 -59.28
N GLY A 370 -28.25 -49.06 -58.07
CA GLY A 370 -28.26 -50.53 -57.87
C GLY A 370 -27.28 -51.20 -56.87
N TRP A 371 -27.76 -51.65 -55.68
CA TRP A 371 -27.11 -52.69 -54.82
C TRP A 371 -28.01 -53.23 -53.66
N VAL A 372 -29.05 -54.05 -53.89
CA VAL A 372 -29.97 -54.48 -52.78
C VAL A 372 -30.45 -55.97 -52.74
N VAL A 373 -30.44 -56.79 -53.80
CA VAL A 373 -31.37 -57.96 -53.87
C VAL A 373 -30.76 -59.35 -54.25
N THR A 374 -29.78 -59.91 -53.53
CA THR A 374 -29.25 -61.28 -53.84
C THR A 374 -28.74 -62.14 -52.66
N GLN A 375 -29.51 -62.38 -51.58
CA GLN A 375 -29.09 -63.42 -50.59
C GLN A 375 -30.22 -64.03 -49.74
N LYS A 376 -31.04 -64.98 -50.27
CA LYS A 376 -31.95 -65.80 -49.42
C LYS A 376 -32.59 -67.08 -50.03
N ARG A 377 -31.84 -68.01 -50.67
CA ARG A 377 -32.45 -69.25 -51.25
C ARG A 377 -31.70 -70.60 -51.13
N GLU A 378 -30.69 -70.77 -50.27
CA GLU A 378 -29.96 -72.06 -50.15
C GLU A 378 -30.24 -72.92 -48.90
N THR A 379 -30.99 -72.42 -47.91
CA THR A 379 -31.01 -73.01 -46.55
C THR A 379 -31.91 -74.24 -46.34
N ALA A 380 -32.65 -74.70 -47.35
CA ALA A 380 -33.73 -75.69 -47.16
C ALA A 380 -33.36 -77.16 -47.49
N ARG A 381 -32.11 -77.48 -47.85
CA ARG A 381 -31.67 -78.84 -48.25
C ARG A 381 -30.58 -79.47 -47.36
N ILE A 382 -30.18 -78.82 -46.28
CA ILE A 382 -29.04 -79.24 -45.44
C ILE A 382 -29.50 -79.96 -44.17
N ALA A 383 -30.60 -79.48 -43.56
CA ALA A 383 -31.05 -79.90 -42.23
C ALA A 383 -31.46 -81.39 -42.11
N ASP A 384 -31.83 -82.03 -43.22
CA ASP A 384 -32.38 -83.40 -43.21
C ASP A 384 -31.29 -84.50 -43.13
N LEU A 385 -30.04 -84.16 -43.47
CA LEU A 385 -28.89 -85.09 -43.39
C LEU A 385 -28.16 -85.03 -42.05
N GLU A 386 -28.32 -83.91 -41.33
CA GLU A 386 -27.64 -83.63 -40.05
C GLU A 386 -28.19 -84.48 -38.91
N ALA A 387 -29.52 -84.70 -38.87
CA ALA A 387 -30.19 -85.49 -37.84
C ALA A 387 -29.67 -86.94 -37.73
N THR A 388 -29.35 -87.58 -38.86
CA THR A 388 -28.91 -88.99 -38.92
C THR A 388 -27.48 -89.20 -38.40
N LEU A 389 -26.63 -88.18 -38.46
CA LEU A 389 -25.26 -88.27 -37.92
C LEU A 389 -25.26 -88.22 -36.39
N THR A 390 -26.10 -87.36 -35.81
CA THR A 390 -26.18 -87.14 -34.36
C THR A 390 -26.65 -88.39 -33.62
N GLU A 391 -27.65 -89.11 -34.14
CA GLU A 391 -28.16 -90.35 -33.54
C GLU A 391 -27.09 -91.45 -33.40
N LEU A 392 -26.15 -91.53 -34.36
CA LEU A 392 -25.05 -92.50 -34.32
C LEU A 392 -23.93 -92.12 -33.34
N ILE A 393 -23.76 -90.82 -33.06
CA ILE A 393 -22.77 -90.31 -32.10
C ILE A 393 -23.29 -90.43 -30.66
N GLU A 394 -24.56 -90.09 -30.41
CA GLU A 394 -25.18 -90.21 -29.08
C GLU A 394 -25.31 -91.65 -28.58
N ALA A 395 -25.30 -92.64 -29.47
CA ALA A 395 -25.35 -94.06 -29.15
C ALA A 395 -23.97 -94.71 -28.86
N GLU A 396 -22.88 -93.93 -28.81
CA GLU A 396 -21.48 -94.36 -28.58
C GLU A 396 -20.94 -95.45 -29.55
N LYS A 397 -21.57 -95.62 -30.72
CA LYS A 397 -21.19 -96.64 -31.73
C LYS A 397 -20.22 -96.08 -32.77
N PHE A 398 -19.07 -95.61 -32.30
CA PHE A 398 -18.12 -94.80 -33.07
C PHE A 398 -17.62 -95.44 -34.38
N GLU A 399 -17.39 -96.76 -34.44
CA GLU A 399 -17.01 -97.45 -35.69
C GLU A 399 -18.13 -97.48 -36.75
N ALA A 400 -19.41 -97.53 -36.33
CA ALA A 400 -20.55 -97.50 -37.26
C ALA A 400 -20.79 -96.09 -37.82
N ALA A 401 -20.50 -95.06 -37.02
CA ALA A 401 -20.62 -93.66 -37.43
C ALA A 401 -19.57 -93.27 -38.50
N GLU A 402 -18.35 -93.82 -38.46
CA GLU A 402 -17.34 -93.61 -39.52
C GLU A 402 -17.78 -94.24 -40.86
N GLY A 403 -18.54 -95.35 -40.83
CA GLY A 403 -19.12 -95.96 -42.03
C GLY A 403 -20.15 -95.07 -42.74
N PHE A 404 -21.02 -94.39 -41.98
CA PHE A 404 -22.07 -93.51 -42.52
C PHE A 404 -21.48 -92.27 -43.22
N LEU A 405 -20.51 -91.60 -42.59
CA LEU A 405 -19.82 -90.43 -43.15
C LEU A 405 -19.15 -90.70 -44.50
N ASN A 406 -18.69 -91.93 -44.73
CA ASN A 406 -18.07 -92.34 -45.97
C ASN A 406 -19.03 -92.57 -47.15
N SER A 407 -20.36 -92.54 -46.93
CA SER A 407 -21.38 -92.74 -47.98
C SER A 407 -21.98 -91.46 -48.59
N ILE A 408 -21.68 -90.28 -48.04
CA ILE A 408 -22.22 -88.98 -48.49
C ILE A 408 -21.27 -88.32 -49.52
N ASP A 409 -21.78 -87.53 -50.47
CA ASP A 409 -20.97 -86.91 -51.53
C ASP A 409 -19.95 -85.88 -50.99
N ASP A 410 -18.82 -85.71 -51.68
CA ASP A 410 -17.71 -84.87 -51.21
C ASP A 410 -18.08 -83.38 -51.02
N SER A 411 -19.09 -82.85 -51.72
CA SER A 411 -19.51 -81.46 -51.54
C SER A 411 -20.34 -81.24 -50.27
N THR A 412 -21.05 -82.29 -49.82
CA THR A 412 -21.82 -82.29 -48.57
C THR A 412 -20.99 -82.76 -47.38
N ARG A 413 -20.09 -83.73 -47.58
CA ARG A 413 -19.17 -84.27 -46.56
C ARG A 413 -18.22 -83.21 -45.99
N ASN A 414 -17.77 -82.28 -46.84
CA ASN A 414 -16.92 -81.15 -46.44
C ASN A 414 -17.67 -79.96 -45.78
N ARG A 415 -18.96 -80.12 -45.42
CA ARG A 415 -19.66 -79.12 -44.61
C ARG A 415 -19.31 -79.25 -43.14
N ALA A 416 -19.25 -78.11 -42.45
CA ALA A 416 -18.72 -78.00 -41.09
C ALA A 416 -19.33 -79.00 -40.08
N VAL A 417 -20.63 -79.30 -40.18
CA VAL A 417 -21.33 -80.26 -39.32
C VAL A 417 -20.81 -81.70 -39.45
N PHE A 418 -20.60 -82.16 -40.69
CA PHE A 418 -20.13 -83.53 -40.96
C PHE A 418 -18.62 -83.68 -40.70
N LEU A 419 -17.84 -82.62 -40.98
CA LEU A 419 -16.44 -82.52 -40.57
C LEU A 419 -16.30 -82.53 -39.04
N ALA A 420 -17.19 -81.84 -38.32
CA ALA A 420 -17.21 -81.86 -36.85
C ALA A 420 -17.46 -83.27 -36.31
N GLY A 421 -18.48 -83.99 -36.80
CA GLY A 421 -18.74 -85.37 -36.37
C GLY A 421 -17.58 -86.34 -36.70
N GLN A 422 -16.96 -86.21 -37.88
CA GLN A 422 -15.77 -87.00 -38.22
C GLN A 422 -14.58 -86.71 -37.29
N GLN A 423 -14.44 -85.45 -36.87
CA GLN A 423 -13.41 -85.03 -35.93
C GLN A 423 -13.70 -85.52 -34.50
N THR A 424 -14.96 -85.50 -34.03
CA THR A 424 -15.36 -86.02 -32.72
C THR A 424 -15.08 -87.52 -32.58
N ILE A 425 -15.38 -88.32 -33.62
CA ILE A 425 -15.13 -89.77 -33.64
C ILE A 425 -13.63 -90.10 -33.50
N ARG A 426 -12.76 -89.37 -34.21
CA ARG A 426 -11.31 -89.55 -34.10
C ARG A 426 -10.74 -89.04 -32.77
N GLN A 427 -11.22 -87.89 -32.30
CA GLN A 427 -10.81 -87.33 -31.02
C GLN A 427 -11.11 -88.27 -29.85
N ALA A 428 -12.25 -88.98 -29.86
CA ALA A 428 -12.58 -89.96 -28.81
C ALA A 428 -11.61 -91.16 -28.76
N LEU A 429 -11.18 -91.67 -29.92
CA LEU A 429 -10.29 -92.84 -30.01
C LEU A 429 -8.82 -92.53 -29.74
N ASP A 430 -8.36 -91.31 -30.04
CA ASP A 430 -7.00 -90.88 -29.69
C ASP A 430 -6.91 -90.37 -28.24
N ALA A 431 -7.96 -89.74 -27.69
CA ALA A 431 -7.96 -89.25 -26.30
C ALA A 431 -7.71 -90.34 -25.25
N GLU A 432 -8.25 -91.55 -25.42
CA GLU A 432 -8.02 -92.65 -24.45
C GLU A 432 -6.59 -93.23 -24.56
N ARG A 433 -5.91 -93.05 -25.70
CA ARG A 433 -4.49 -93.40 -25.86
C ARG A 433 -3.57 -92.33 -25.27
N GLU A 434 -3.95 -91.06 -25.38
CA GLU A 434 -3.23 -89.95 -24.76
C GLU A 434 -3.39 -89.93 -23.23
N ARG A 435 -4.59 -90.19 -22.68
CA ARG A 435 -4.83 -90.27 -21.23
C ARG A 435 -3.85 -91.21 -20.55
N LYS A 436 -3.68 -92.43 -21.07
CA LYS A 436 -2.79 -93.45 -20.50
C LYS A 436 -1.31 -93.06 -20.54
N ARG A 437 -0.88 -92.25 -21.50
CA ARG A 437 0.48 -91.68 -21.52
C ARG A 437 0.61 -90.54 -20.51
N ALA A 438 -0.36 -89.64 -20.48
CA ALA A 438 -0.37 -88.47 -19.59
C ALA A 438 -0.44 -88.88 -18.11
N PHE A 439 -1.15 -89.94 -17.74
CA PHE A 439 -1.17 -90.44 -16.35
C PHE A 439 0.23 -90.87 -15.91
N THR A 440 0.91 -91.69 -16.70
CA THR A 440 2.26 -92.19 -16.41
C THR A 440 3.29 -91.05 -16.35
N GLU A 441 3.25 -90.12 -17.31
CA GLU A 441 4.21 -89.01 -17.35
C GLU A 441 4.07 -88.05 -16.15
N VAL A 442 2.85 -87.75 -15.72
CA VAL A 442 2.63 -86.91 -14.52
C VAL A 442 3.02 -87.65 -13.24
N LEU A 443 2.87 -88.99 -13.19
CA LEU A 443 3.32 -89.80 -12.05
C LEU A 443 4.84 -89.81 -11.93
N ASP A 444 5.56 -89.92 -13.04
CA ASP A 444 7.03 -89.89 -13.07
C ASP A 444 7.57 -88.49 -12.79
N GLN A 445 6.91 -87.42 -13.25
CA GLN A 445 7.24 -86.04 -12.87
C GLN A 445 7.09 -85.82 -11.35
N LEU A 446 6.01 -86.31 -10.74
CA LEU A 446 5.81 -86.21 -9.29
C LEU A 446 6.87 -87.01 -8.49
N LYS A 447 7.32 -88.15 -9.02
CA LYS A 447 8.39 -88.98 -8.42
C LYS A 447 9.81 -88.39 -8.62
N ALA A 448 9.98 -87.42 -9.52
CA ALA A 448 11.25 -86.75 -9.80
C ALA A 448 11.44 -85.42 -9.03
N GLU A 449 10.36 -84.81 -8.52
CA GLU A 449 10.45 -83.63 -7.65
C GLU A 449 10.95 -84.00 -6.23
N PRO A 450 11.75 -83.14 -5.57
CA PRO A 450 12.22 -83.39 -4.22
C PRO A 450 11.06 -83.40 -3.21
N SER A 451 11.13 -84.33 -2.27
CA SER A 451 10.03 -84.72 -1.37
C SER A 451 9.72 -83.73 -0.24
N ASP A 452 10.24 -82.50 -0.30
CA ASP A 452 10.05 -81.44 0.69
C ASP A 452 9.01 -80.38 0.29
N ARG A 453 8.49 -80.42 -0.95
CA ARG A 453 7.38 -79.55 -1.41
C ARG A 453 6.35 -80.30 -2.27
N PRO A 454 5.17 -80.67 -1.73
CA PRO A 454 4.17 -81.41 -2.49
C PRO A 454 3.52 -80.55 -3.56
N ASN A 455 3.65 -80.95 -4.82
CA ASN A 455 3.07 -80.26 -5.97
C ASN A 455 1.60 -80.65 -6.16
N TYR A 456 0.72 -80.04 -5.35
CA TYR A 456 -0.73 -80.30 -5.34
C TYR A 456 -1.40 -80.16 -6.72
N ALA A 457 -0.84 -79.38 -7.65
CA ALA A 457 -1.34 -79.28 -9.02
C ALA A 457 -1.12 -80.57 -9.81
N LEU A 458 0.07 -81.21 -9.68
CA LEU A 458 0.35 -82.51 -10.28
C LEU A 458 -0.47 -83.63 -9.59
N ILE A 459 -0.61 -83.59 -8.26
CA ILE A 459 -1.45 -84.57 -7.52
C ILE A 459 -2.93 -84.46 -7.95
N SER A 460 -3.47 -83.24 -8.09
CA SER A 460 -4.83 -83.03 -8.60
C SER A 460 -4.98 -83.45 -10.06
N ARG A 461 -3.93 -83.29 -10.88
CA ARG A 461 -3.92 -83.73 -12.28
C ARG A 461 -3.89 -85.26 -12.38
N LEU A 462 -3.11 -85.94 -11.54
CA LEU A 462 -3.11 -87.41 -11.40
C LEU A 462 -4.50 -87.92 -11.00
N ARG A 463 -5.14 -87.33 -9.98
CA ARG A 463 -6.50 -87.67 -9.55
C ARG A 463 -7.54 -87.57 -10.66
N LYS A 464 -7.40 -86.61 -11.59
CA LYS A 464 -8.31 -86.43 -12.73
C LYS A 464 -8.05 -87.38 -13.89
N LEU A 465 -6.85 -87.96 -13.97
CA LEU A 465 -6.43 -88.88 -15.03
C LEU A 465 -6.63 -90.37 -14.64
N ALA A 466 -6.69 -90.65 -13.33
CA ALA A 466 -6.98 -91.97 -12.77
C ALA A 466 -8.44 -92.40 -13.02
N GLN A 467 -8.63 -93.50 -13.74
CA GLN A 467 -9.93 -94.12 -14.00
C GLN A 467 -10.00 -95.58 -13.54
N THR A 468 -8.87 -96.29 -13.43
CA THR A 468 -8.86 -97.66 -12.88
C THR A 468 -8.59 -97.68 -11.38
N ASP A 469 -9.00 -98.76 -10.70
CA ASP A 469 -8.82 -98.92 -9.25
C ASP A 469 -7.33 -98.94 -8.83
N GLU A 470 -6.43 -99.40 -9.72
CA GLU A 470 -4.98 -99.33 -9.51
C GLU A 470 -4.44 -97.90 -9.65
N GLU A 471 -4.89 -97.15 -10.66
CA GLU A 471 -4.52 -95.74 -10.85
C GLU A 471 -4.99 -94.86 -9.66
N GLN A 472 -6.15 -95.17 -9.07
CA GLN A 472 -6.71 -94.44 -7.93
C GLN A 472 -5.98 -94.69 -6.60
N ASN A 473 -5.50 -95.92 -6.35
CA ASN A 473 -4.72 -96.23 -5.14
C ASN A 473 -3.38 -95.48 -5.09
N GLU A 474 -2.71 -95.34 -6.23
CA GLU A 474 -1.42 -94.65 -6.31
C GLU A 474 -1.55 -93.13 -6.08
N VAL A 475 -2.70 -92.54 -6.46
CA VAL A 475 -3.08 -91.16 -6.12
C VAL A 475 -3.26 -90.99 -4.61
N ALA A 476 -3.99 -91.90 -3.97
CA ALA A 476 -4.29 -91.83 -2.53
C ALA A 476 -2.99 -91.86 -1.67
N LEU A 477 -1.97 -92.59 -2.11
CA LEU A 477 -0.66 -92.61 -1.45
C LEU A 477 0.02 -91.23 -1.48
N GLN A 478 -0.06 -90.52 -2.60
CA GLN A 478 0.53 -89.18 -2.77
C GLN A 478 -0.28 -88.09 -2.05
N GLU A 479 -1.60 -88.20 -2.02
CA GLU A 479 -2.46 -87.32 -1.19
C GLU A 479 -2.12 -87.44 0.30
N ALA A 480 -1.85 -88.66 0.80
CA ALA A 480 -1.47 -88.88 2.20
C ALA A 480 -0.12 -88.25 2.58
N ILE A 481 0.89 -88.31 1.70
CA ILE A 481 2.20 -87.69 1.91
C ILE A 481 2.08 -86.16 1.93
N ALA A 482 1.26 -85.59 1.04
CA ALA A 482 1.05 -84.15 0.97
C ALA A 482 0.33 -83.60 2.23
N GLU A 483 -0.65 -84.33 2.78
CA GLU A 483 -1.41 -83.86 3.95
C GLU A 483 -0.60 -83.86 5.26
N ASP A 484 0.37 -84.78 5.45
CA ASP A 484 1.30 -84.75 6.59
C ASP A 484 2.22 -83.50 6.57
N LEU A 485 2.69 -83.10 5.39
CA LEU A 485 3.46 -81.86 5.22
C LEU A 485 2.59 -80.62 5.47
N ARG A 486 1.32 -80.63 5.04
CA ARG A 486 0.35 -79.55 5.29
C ARG A 486 0.07 -79.33 6.78
N LEU A 487 0.08 -80.39 7.59
CA LEU A 487 -0.11 -80.28 9.04
C LEU A 487 1.08 -79.60 9.74
N LYS A 488 2.32 -79.94 9.34
CA LYS A 488 3.54 -79.32 9.87
C LYS A 488 3.66 -77.83 9.49
N GLU A 489 3.26 -77.47 8.28
CA GLU A 489 3.29 -76.07 7.81
C GLU A 489 2.28 -75.17 8.57
N LYS A 490 1.11 -75.72 8.93
CA LYS A 490 0.11 -75.01 9.76
C LYS A 490 0.66 -74.62 11.13
N GLU A 491 1.39 -75.53 11.79
CA GLU A 491 1.90 -75.33 13.14
C GLU A 491 2.91 -74.16 13.19
N ILE A 492 3.91 -74.18 12.29
CA ILE A 492 4.90 -73.10 12.09
C ILE A 492 4.23 -71.77 11.72
N SER A 493 3.17 -71.81 10.90
CA SER A 493 2.43 -70.59 10.55
C SER A 493 1.80 -69.96 11.79
N SER A 494 1.18 -70.74 12.68
CA SER A 494 0.39 -70.23 13.82
C SER A 494 1.21 -69.36 14.79
N GLU A 495 2.44 -69.77 15.11
CA GLU A 495 3.35 -68.98 15.96
C GLU A 495 3.81 -67.70 15.27
N THR A 496 4.19 -67.80 13.99
CA THR A 496 4.60 -66.64 13.16
C THR A 496 3.48 -65.61 13.04
N ASN A 497 2.24 -66.07 12.91
CA ASN A 497 1.04 -65.23 12.78
C ASN A 497 0.70 -64.52 14.09
N SER A 498 0.77 -65.23 15.23
CA SER A 498 0.58 -64.66 16.57
C SER A 498 1.60 -63.55 16.87
N LYS A 499 2.86 -63.73 16.46
CA LYS A 499 3.90 -62.71 16.58
C LYS A 499 3.60 -61.47 15.73
N ALA A 500 3.29 -61.65 14.44
CA ALA A 500 2.98 -60.53 13.55
C ALA A 500 1.76 -59.69 14.01
N MET A 501 0.74 -60.34 14.59
CA MET A 501 -0.43 -59.62 15.14
C MET A 501 -0.07 -58.80 16.38
N LYS A 502 0.80 -59.31 17.27
CA LYS A 502 1.29 -58.56 18.44
C LYS A 502 2.17 -57.37 18.04
N GLU A 503 3.03 -57.55 17.04
CA GLU A 503 3.85 -56.47 16.49
C GLU A 503 2.96 -55.36 15.90
N LEU A 504 1.96 -55.71 15.07
CA LEU A 504 0.98 -54.76 14.55
C LEU A 504 0.24 -54.01 15.68
N GLN A 505 -0.24 -54.73 16.70
CA GLN A 505 -0.92 -54.12 17.84
C GLN A 505 -0.02 -53.08 18.54
N SER A 506 1.25 -53.42 18.78
CA SER A 506 2.21 -52.50 19.41
C SER A 506 2.53 -51.26 18.56
N SER A 507 2.60 -51.40 17.23
CA SER A 507 2.79 -50.26 16.32
C SER A 507 1.59 -49.31 16.30
N ILE A 508 0.37 -49.85 16.39
CA ILE A 508 -0.86 -49.07 16.49
C ILE A 508 -0.96 -48.36 17.85
N ASP A 509 -0.65 -49.04 18.95
CA ASP A 509 -0.64 -48.43 20.28
C ASP A 509 0.42 -47.32 20.39
N ALA A 510 1.60 -47.50 19.79
CA ALA A 510 2.64 -46.48 19.71
C ALA A 510 2.21 -45.27 18.86
N PHE A 511 1.50 -45.49 17.75
CA PHE A 511 0.95 -44.43 16.91
C PHE A 511 -0.06 -43.55 17.68
N PHE A 512 -0.98 -44.16 18.43
CA PHE A 512 -1.95 -43.40 19.25
C PHE A 512 -1.31 -42.66 20.45
N GLN A 513 -0.08 -43.02 20.84
CA GLN A 513 0.70 -42.34 21.89
C GLN A 513 1.68 -41.28 21.33
N SER A 514 1.84 -41.19 20.01
CA SER A 514 2.72 -40.22 19.36
C SER A 514 2.14 -38.81 19.44
N ASP A 515 3.00 -37.81 19.66
CA ASP A 515 2.67 -36.37 19.53
C ASP A 515 3.26 -35.74 18.25
N SER A 516 3.54 -36.56 17.21
CA SER A 516 4.02 -36.06 15.92
C SER A 516 3.03 -35.11 15.22
N GLU A 517 3.54 -34.24 14.34
CA GLU A 517 2.73 -33.30 13.56
C GLU A 517 1.67 -34.02 12.72
N VAL A 518 0.53 -33.36 12.49
CA VAL A 518 -0.66 -33.93 11.83
C VAL A 518 -0.34 -34.57 10.46
N ASN A 519 0.53 -33.95 9.65
CA ASN A 519 0.97 -34.49 8.36
C ASN A 519 1.84 -35.76 8.52
N THR A 520 2.71 -35.79 9.52
CA THR A 520 3.54 -36.96 9.86
C THR A 520 2.65 -38.11 10.34
N LYS A 521 1.70 -37.82 11.24
CA LYS A 521 0.67 -38.78 11.68
C LYS A 521 -0.14 -39.35 10.52
N ARG A 522 -0.52 -38.53 9.53
CA ARG A 522 -1.25 -39.02 8.33
C ARG A 522 -0.43 -40.06 7.55
N ASN A 523 0.87 -39.82 7.39
CA ASN A 523 1.77 -40.72 6.67
C ASN A 523 2.05 -42.02 7.46
N GLU A 524 2.25 -41.92 8.77
CA GLU A 524 2.35 -43.07 9.69
C GLU A 524 1.07 -43.91 9.66
N LEU A 525 -0.11 -43.27 9.67
CA LEU A 525 -1.39 -43.96 9.59
C LEU A 525 -1.55 -44.71 8.26
N LEU A 526 -1.15 -44.12 7.12
CA LEU A 526 -1.23 -44.77 5.81
C LEU A 526 -0.32 -46.00 5.70
N SER A 527 0.85 -45.99 6.34
CA SER A 527 1.70 -47.19 6.41
C SER A 527 1.06 -48.29 7.26
N LEU A 528 0.49 -47.95 8.43
CA LEU A 528 -0.25 -48.88 9.28
C LEU A 528 -1.50 -49.44 8.58
N GLN A 529 -2.27 -48.63 7.86
CA GLN A 529 -3.40 -49.12 7.05
C GLN A 529 -2.94 -50.13 5.99
N THR A 530 -1.78 -49.90 5.38
CA THR A 530 -1.17 -50.81 4.40
C THR A 530 -0.72 -52.12 5.05
N GLU A 531 -0.19 -52.09 6.28
CA GLU A 531 0.18 -53.27 7.04
C GLU A 531 -1.03 -54.08 7.50
N VAL A 532 -2.08 -53.41 8.00
CA VAL A 532 -3.37 -54.04 8.32
C VAL A 532 -3.96 -54.72 7.08
N ALA A 533 -3.97 -54.06 5.92
CA ALA A 533 -4.49 -54.65 4.67
C ALA A 533 -3.68 -55.88 4.21
N LYS A 534 -2.34 -55.86 4.35
CA LYS A 534 -1.48 -57.03 4.10
C LYS A 534 -1.78 -58.18 5.06
N ILE A 535 -2.03 -57.87 6.33
CA ILE A 535 -2.37 -58.86 7.37
C ILE A 535 -3.76 -59.46 7.11
N VAL A 536 -4.79 -58.64 6.88
CA VAL A 536 -6.15 -59.10 6.55
C VAL A 536 -6.15 -60.00 5.31
N SER A 537 -5.48 -59.59 4.22
CA SER A 537 -5.43 -60.40 2.99
C SER A 537 -4.66 -61.72 3.16
N ARG A 538 -3.60 -61.74 3.99
CA ARG A 538 -2.87 -62.98 4.35
C ARG A 538 -3.71 -63.94 5.20
N PHE A 539 -4.58 -63.42 6.07
CA PHE A 539 -5.36 -64.23 7.01
C PHE A 539 -6.76 -64.60 6.57
N GLN A 540 -7.32 -63.94 5.55
CA GLN A 540 -8.70 -64.13 5.11
C GLN A 540 -9.08 -65.59 4.76
N ALA A 541 -8.12 -66.41 4.30
CA ALA A 541 -8.33 -67.82 3.97
C ALA A 541 -7.78 -68.82 5.01
N SER A 542 -6.94 -68.37 5.95
CA SER A 542 -6.15 -69.22 6.84
C SER A 542 -6.56 -69.11 8.32
N ASP A 543 -6.94 -67.93 8.79
CA ASP A 543 -7.50 -67.67 10.11
C ASP A 543 -8.52 -66.51 10.06
N PRO A 544 -9.82 -66.83 9.89
CA PRO A 544 -10.88 -65.83 9.82
C PRO A 544 -11.00 -64.95 11.08
N ASN A 545 -10.60 -65.45 12.25
CA ASN A 545 -10.71 -64.70 13.52
C ASN A 545 -9.60 -63.65 13.61
N THR A 546 -8.36 -64.01 13.28
CA THR A 546 -7.26 -63.04 13.20
C THR A 546 -7.51 -62.00 12.10
N ALA A 547 -8.06 -62.41 10.94
CA ALA A 547 -8.49 -61.50 9.89
C ALA A 547 -9.58 -60.52 10.37
N ALA A 548 -10.56 -60.99 11.14
CA ALA A 548 -11.62 -60.14 11.70
C ALA A 548 -11.09 -59.13 12.73
N SER A 549 -10.17 -59.53 13.61
CA SER A 549 -9.53 -58.63 14.58
C SER A 549 -8.67 -57.56 13.88
N ALA A 550 -7.88 -57.94 12.88
CA ALA A 550 -7.13 -56.97 12.06
C ALA A 550 -8.07 -56.01 11.31
N ALA A 551 -9.21 -56.49 10.80
CA ALA A 551 -10.21 -55.64 10.15
C ALA A 551 -10.91 -54.66 11.14
N GLN A 552 -11.04 -55.00 12.43
CA GLN A 552 -11.51 -54.07 13.46
C GLN A 552 -10.49 -52.95 13.72
N LEU A 553 -9.20 -53.28 13.81
CA LEU A 553 -8.12 -52.28 13.91
C LEU A 553 -8.10 -51.37 12.68
N GLY A 554 -8.31 -51.92 11.48
CA GLY A 554 -8.47 -51.14 10.25
C GLY A 554 -9.58 -50.09 10.34
N LYS A 555 -10.75 -50.45 10.92
CA LYS A 555 -11.87 -49.49 11.13
C LYS A 555 -11.53 -48.37 12.12
N LEU A 556 -10.71 -48.65 13.15
CA LEU A 556 -10.24 -47.62 14.08
C LEU A 556 -9.25 -46.66 13.40
N LEU A 557 -8.33 -47.19 12.59
CA LEU A 557 -7.44 -46.36 11.77
C LEU A 557 -8.21 -45.57 10.71
N ASP A 558 -9.26 -46.11 10.10
CA ASP A 558 -10.14 -45.35 9.18
C ASP A 558 -10.89 -44.20 9.89
N ALA A 559 -11.28 -44.39 11.16
CA ALA A 559 -11.92 -43.34 11.94
C ALA A 559 -10.94 -42.22 12.31
N GLU A 560 -9.74 -42.56 12.79
CA GLU A 560 -8.70 -41.56 13.09
C GLU A 560 -8.17 -40.90 11.81
N ARG A 561 -8.12 -41.61 10.68
CA ARG A 561 -7.82 -41.02 9.37
C ARG A 561 -8.80 -39.92 9.01
N LYS A 562 -10.11 -40.17 9.12
CA LYS A 562 -11.13 -39.15 8.83
C LYS A 562 -10.97 -37.93 9.73
N ARG A 563 -10.60 -38.13 10.99
CA ARG A 563 -10.30 -37.04 11.93
C ARG A 563 -9.05 -36.25 11.54
N LEU A 564 -7.95 -36.91 11.15
CA LEU A 564 -6.74 -36.25 10.67
C LEU A 564 -6.99 -35.51 9.34
N ASP A 565 -7.72 -36.12 8.41
CA ASP A 565 -8.12 -35.51 7.15
C ASP A 565 -8.94 -34.22 7.43
N GLN A 566 -9.95 -34.28 8.30
CA GLN A 566 -10.71 -33.10 8.77
C GLN A 566 -9.82 -32.01 9.40
N LEU A 567 -8.84 -32.37 10.22
CA LEU A 567 -7.91 -31.41 10.84
C LEU A 567 -6.97 -30.76 9.81
N ILE A 568 -6.56 -31.49 8.77
CA ILE A 568 -5.74 -30.98 7.66
C ILE A 568 -6.57 -30.03 6.80
N ASP A 569 -7.76 -30.44 6.38
CA ASP A 569 -8.65 -29.64 5.53
C ASP A 569 -9.04 -28.34 6.25
N ARG A 570 -9.34 -28.42 7.55
CA ARG A 570 -9.54 -27.25 8.43
C ARG A 570 -8.32 -26.34 8.45
N LYS A 571 -7.11 -26.88 8.70
CA LYS A 571 -5.87 -26.09 8.72
C LYS A 571 -5.62 -25.38 7.38
N GLN A 572 -5.77 -26.08 6.26
CA GLN A 572 -5.62 -25.52 4.92
C GLN A 572 -6.66 -24.42 4.64
N SER A 573 -7.86 -24.54 5.17
CA SER A 573 -8.91 -23.52 5.04
C SER A 573 -8.57 -22.25 5.84
N LEU A 574 -8.00 -22.38 7.04
CA LEU A 574 -7.47 -21.25 7.80
C LEU A 574 -6.23 -20.62 7.14
N GLU A 575 -5.37 -21.42 6.51
CA GLU A 575 -4.25 -20.94 5.70
C GLU A 575 -4.76 -20.15 4.46
N ARG A 576 -5.83 -20.60 3.80
CA ARG A 576 -6.49 -19.85 2.69
C ARG A 576 -6.96 -18.47 3.13
N ILE A 577 -7.64 -18.35 4.29
CA ILE A 577 -8.05 -17.06 4.87
C ILE A 577 -6.83 -16.17 5.14
N THR A 578 -5.76 -16.76 5.68
CA THR A 578 -4.53 -16.04 6.05
C THR A 578 -3.75 -15.56 4.81
N GLN A 579 -3.68 -16.36 3.75
CA GLN A 579 -3.08 -15.97 2.47
C GLN A 579 -3.88 -14.89 1.73
N ALA A 580 -5.17 -14.74 2.03
CA ALA A 580 -6.04 -13.74 1.43
C ALA A 580 -5.99 -12.36 2.12
N ILE A 581 -5.25 -12.20 3.22
CA ILE A 581 -5.04 -10.92 3.90
C ILE A 581 -4.53 -9.87 2.89
N GLY A 582 -5.16 -8.69 2.88
CA GLY A 582 -4.83 -7.62 1.94
C GLY A 582 -5.59 -7.68 0.60
N ASN A 583 -6.34 -8.76 0.33
CA ASN A 583 -7.27 -8.84 -0.78
C ASN A 583 -8.70 -9.09 -0.23
N LEU A 584 -9.49 -8.02 -0.19
CA LEU A 584 -10.84 -8.03 0.39
C LEU A 584 -11.76 -9.11 -0.21
N ASP A 585 -11.76 -9.25 -1.54
CA ASP A 585 -12.63 -10.21 -2.23
C ASP A 585 -12.20 -11.65 -1.96
N ALA A 586 -10.90 -11.92 -2.03
CA ALA A 586 -10.35 -13.24 -1.72
C ALA A 586 -10.57 -13.63 -0.24
N TYR A 587 -10.45 -12.66 0.68
CA TYR A 587 -10.64 -12.88 2.12
C TYR A 587 -12.10 -13.20 2.45
N ASN A 588 -13.04 -12.43 1.91
CA ASN A 588 -14.47 -12.70 2.07
C ASN A 588 -14.84 -14.07 1.47
N ALA A 589 -14.35 -14.39 0.28
CA ALA A 589 -14.58 -15.71 -0.34
C ALA A 589 -13.95 -16.87 0.46
N ALA A 590 -12.79 -16.67 1.08
CA ALA A 590 -12.16 -17.67 1.95
C ALA A 590 -12.94 -17.89 3.26
N ILE A 591 -13.53 -16.84 3.83
CA ILE A 591 -14.43 -16.95 4.99
C ILE A 591 -15.75 -17.64 4.61
N GLU A 592 -16.37 -17.24 3.49
CA GLU A 592 -17.59 -17.87 2.96
C GLU A 592 -17.37 -19.38 2.75
N ALA A 593 -16.27 -19.76 2.10
CA ALA A 593 -15.89 -21.16 1.92
C ALA A 593 -15.58 -21.88 3.24
N PHE A 594 -14.92 -21.26 4.22
CA PHE A 594 -14.65 -21.90 5.51
C PHE A 594 -15.93 -22.18 6.31
N VAL A 595 -16.93 -21.29 6.22
CA VAL A 595 -18.24 -21.49 6.87
C VAL A 595 -19.05 -22.59 6.16
N GLU A 596 -18.96 -22.71 4.84
CA GLU A 596 -19.59 -23.78 4.07
C GLU A 596 -18.90 -25.14 4.27
N ASP A 597 -17.57 -25.18 4.25
CA ASP A 597 -16.75 -26.39 4.43
C ASP A 597 -16.83 -26.94 5.88
N HIS A 598 -16.97 -26.06 6.89
CA HIS A 598 -16.89 -26.42 8.33
C HIS A 598 -18.02 -25.80 9.20
N PRO A 599 -19.31 -26.09 8.94
CA PRO A 599 -20.44 -25.42 9.59
C PRO A 599 -20.60 -25.72 11.10
N ASP A 600 -20.02 -26.83 11.58
CA ASP A 600 -20.04 -27.25 13.00
C ASP A 600 -18.79 -26.79 13.77
N ASP A 601 -17.84 -26.07 13.15
CA ASP A 601 -16.63 -25.62 13.82
C ASP A 601 -16.92 -24.56 14.90
N PRO A 602 -16.28 -24.60 16.08
CA PRO A 602 -16.43 -23.56 17.10
C PRO A 602 -16.20 -22.11 16.62
N MET A 603 -15.48 -21.92 15.51
CA MET A 603 -15.19 -20.64 14.87
C MET A 603 -16.26 -20.17 13.88
N THR A 604 -17.08 -21.08 13.33
CA THR A 604 -18.17 -20.76 12.39
C THR A 604 -19.52 -20.64 13.10
N VAL A 605 -19.71 -21.36 14.21
CA VAL A 605 -20.92 -21.30 15.05
C VAL A 605 -21.13 -19.89 15.63
N GLY A 606 -22.03 -19.13 15.01
CA GLY A 606 -22.39 -17.76 15.40
C GLY A 606 -21.71 -16.66 14.59
N LEU A 607 -20.94 -17.00 13.54
CA LEU A 607 -20.34 -16.04 12.63
C LEU A 607 -21.38 -15.53 11.61
N ASP A 608 -21.76 -14.25 11.69
CA ASP A 608 -22.50 -13.59 10.62
C ASP A 608 -21.54 -13.10 9.54
N VAL A 609 -21.45 -13.87 8.46
CA VAL A 609 -20.57 -13.58 7.32
C VAL A 609 -20.94 -12.26 6.65
N ASN A 610 -22.21 -11.86 6.62
CA ASN A 610 -22.62 -10.57 6.05
C ASN A 610 -22.16 -9.41 6.93
N GLN A 611 -22.22 -9.56 8.25
CA GLN A 611 -21.70 -8.57 9.20
C GLN A 611 -20.18 -8.45 9.09
N THR A 612 -19.45 -9.55 9.04
CA THR A 612 -17.98 -9.52 8.87
C THR A 612 -17.58 -8.92 7.53
N ARG A 613 -18.30 -9.24 6.45
CA ARG A 613 -18.09 -8.67 5.11
C ARG A 613 -18.33 -7.15 5.10
N SER A 614 -19.41 -6.66 5.72
CA SER A 614 -19.70 -5.22 5.78
C SER A 614 -18.66 -4.45 6.62
N GLN A 615 -18.23 -5.01 7.75
CA GLN A 615 -17.17 -4.42 8.58
C GLN A 615 -15.82 -4.38 7.85
N THR A 616 -15.44 -5.45 7.14
CA THR A 616 -14.17 -5.51 6.42
C THR A 616 -14.16 -4.57 5.22
N LEU A 617 -15.30 -4.44 4.51
CA LEU A 617 -15.50 -3.44 3.46
C LEU A 617 -15.39 -2.00 3.99
N ALA A 618 -16.04 -1.69 5.12
CA ALA A 618 -15.94 -0.37 5.75
C ALA A 618 -14.51 -0.04 6.18
N ASN A 619 -13.81 -0.99 6.82
CA ASN A 619 -12.41 -0.81 7.19
C ASN A 619 -11.52 -0.56 5.97
N GLN A 620 -11.70 -1.32 4.87
CA GLN A 620 -10.95 -1.10 3.64
C GLN A 620 -11.22 0.28 3.03
N ALA A 621 -12.48 0.72 2.97
CA ALA A 621 -12.82 2.05 2.48
C ALA A 621 -12.12 3.16 3.28
N TRP A 622 -12.01 3.02 4.61
CA TRP A 622 -11.24 3.96 5.44
C TRP A 622 -9.71 3.85 5.25
N ILE A 623 -9.16 2.66 4.94
CA ILE A 623 -7.75 2.53 4.53
C ILE A 623 -7.50 3.25 3.21
N ASP A 624 -8.42 3.16 2.25
CA ASP A 624 -8.30 3.84 0.96
C ASP A 624 -8.30 5.37 1.14
N VAL A 625 -9.18 5.90 2.00
CA VAL A 625 -9.19 7.32 2.43
C VAL A 625 -7.86 7.76 3.05
N LEU A 626 -7.30 6.95 3.96
CA LEU A 626 -6.06 7.26 4.67
C LEU A 626 -4.80 7.03 3.83
N SER A 627 -4.85 6.15 2.82
CA SER A 627 -3.71 5.78 1.97
C SER A 627 -3.62 6.61 0.69
N ALA A 628 -4.72 7.25 0.28
CA ALA A 628 -4.78 8.19 -0.83
C ALA A 628 -3.64 9.23 -0.80
N THR A 629 -3.06 9.50 -1.97
CA THR A 629 -1.91 10.41 -2.11
C THR A 629 -2.24 11.82 -1.64
N ALA A 630 -3.44 12.32 -1.97
CA ALA A 630 -3.98 13.58 -1.46
C ALA A 630 -3.89 13.68 0.07
N TYR A 631 -4.38 12.65 0.79
CA TYR A 631 -4.41 12.63 2.25
C TYR A 631 -3.02 12.52 2.87
N ARG A 632 -2.16 11.61 2.37
CA ARG A 632 -0.82 11.41 2.94
C ARG A 632 0.12 12.57 2.64
N LYS A 633 -0.04 13.21 1.47
CA LYS A 633 0.84 14.27 0.96
C LYS A 633 0.02 15.52 0.53
N PRO A 634 -0.71 16.17 1.45
CA PRO A 634 -1.62 17.30 1.14
C PRO A 634 -0.92 18.49 0.47
N ALA A 635 0.39 18.61 0.66
CA ALA A 635 1.24 19.58 -0.02
C ALA A 635 1.31 19.45 -1.56
N TYR A 636 0.80 18.37 -2.14
CA TYR A 636 0.80 18.05 -3.58
C TYR A 636 -0.60 17.73 -4.13
N ALA A 637 -1.67 17.85 -3.34
CA ALA A 637 -3.03 17.57 -3.78
C ALA A 637 -3.53 18.67 -4.75
N ASP A 638 -3.95 18.26 -5.95
CA ASP A 638 -4.64 19.12 -6.92
C ASP A 638 -6.18 18.95 -6.83
N SER A 639 -6.92 19.61 -7.73
CA SER A 639 -8.39 19.55 -7.77
C SER A 639 -8.94 18.18 -8.16
N THR A 640 -8.21 17.40 -8.96
CA THR A 640 -8.58 16.03 -9.36
C THR A 640 -8.36 15.06 -8.19
N ASP A 641 -7.17 15.10 -7.60
CA ASP A 641 -6.78 14.34 -6.40
C ASP A 641 -7.75 14.58 -5.24
N SER A 642 -8.10 15.84 -5.00
CA SER A 642 -9.02 16.23 -3.92
C SER A 642 -10.46 15.78 -4.21
N SER A 643 -10.91 15.88 -5.46
CA SER A 643 -12.24 15.38 -5.87
C SER A 643 -12.34 13.85 -5.77
N ALA A 644 -11.26 13.13 -6.07
CA ALA A 644 -11.19 11.68 -5.88
C ALA A 644 -11.21 11.32 -4.38
N TRP A 645 -10.43 12.04 -3.57
CA TRP A 645 -10.39 11.84 -2.12
C TRP A 645 -11.74 12.09 -1.44
N LEU A 646 -12.45 13.16 -1.81
CA LEU A 646 -13.80 13.46 -1.28
C LEU A 646 -14.81 12.34 -1.57
N LYS A 647 -14.72 11.70 -2.74
CA LYS A 647 -15.56 10.54 -3.09
C LYS A 647 -15.24 9.30 -2.24
N LEU A 648 -13.95 9.03 -2.00
CA LEU A 648 -13.52 7.96 -1.09
C LEU A 648 -14.02 8.23 0.34
N PHE A 649 -13.89 9.46 0.82
CA PHE A 649 -14.33 9.86 2.16
C PHE A 649 -15.85 9.73 2.32
N ALA A 650 -16.64 10.23 1.35
CA ALA A 650 -18.10 10.07 1.36
C ALA A 650 -18.50 8.59 1.39
N ASN A 651 -17.93 7.76 0.52
CA ASN A 651 -18.21 6.32 0.49
C ASN A 651 -17.84 5.61 1.82
N ALA A 652 -16.69 5.94 2.42
CA ALA A 652 -16.28 5.36 3.70
C ALA A 652 -17.20 5.80 4.87
N LYS A 653 -17.66 7.06 4.86
CA LYS A 653 -18.59 7.61 5.84
C LYS A 653 -20.02 7.06 5.68
N ASP A 654 -20.48 6.83 4.45
CA ASP A 654 -21.77 6.19 4.18
C ASP A 654 -21.77 4.71 4.60
N LEU A 655 -20.65 4.01 4.45
CA LEU A 655 -20.48 2.61 4.89
C LEU A 655 -20.38 2.47 6.41
N ALA A 656 -19.71 3.40 7.09
CA ALA A 656 -19.56 3.39 8.55
C ALA A 656 -19.38 4.83 9.10
N PRO A 657 -20.48 5.51 9.48
CA PRO A 657 -20.41 6.91 9.93
C PRO A 657 -19.76 7.05 11.31
N ASP A 658 -19.85 6.04 12.17
CA ASP A 658 -19.28 6.00 13.53
C ASP A 658 -17.92 5.28 13.59
N HIS A 659 -17.18 5.24 12.48
CA HIS A 659 -15.89 4.55 12.41
C HIS A 659 -14.80 5.30 13.20
N PRO A 660 -13.94 4.62 13.98
CA PRO A 660 -12.89 5.27 14.79
C PRO A 660 -11.87 6.12 14.03
N TRP A 661 -11.86 6.10 12.69
CA TRP A 661 -10.99 6.93 11.87
C TRP A 661 -11.71 8.09 11.18
N VAL A 662 -12.99 8.39 11.49
CA VAL A 662 -13.75 9.51 10.88
C VAL A 662 -13.18 10.88 11.25
N GLU A 663 -12.87 11.12 12.53
CA GLU A 663 -12.49 12.45 13.02
C GLU A 663 -11.22 13.01 12.36
N GLN A 664 -10.22 12.15 12.15
CA GLN A 664 -8.90 12.60 11.67
C GLN A 664 -8.94 13.17 10.25
N PRO A 665 -9.67 12.59 9.27
CA PRO A 665 -9.79 13.18 7.95
C PRO A 665 -10.95 14.19 7.83
N GLU A 666 -12.01 14.07 8.64
CA GLU A 666 -13.15 14.99 8.61
C GLU A 666 -12.76 16.45 8.88
N GLN A 667 -11.84 16.70 9.83
CA GLN A 667 -11.31 18.05 10.09
C GLN A 667 -10.65 18.72 8.86
N PHE A 668 -10.30 17.93 7.83
CA PHE A 668 -9.69 18.42 6.60
C PHE A 668 -10.65 18.49 5.40
N MET A 669 -11.92 18.07 5.53
CA MET A 669 -12.91 18.11 4.43
C MET A 669 -12.93 19.45 3.70
N ARG A 670 -13.09 20.56 4.44
CA ARG A 670 -13.17 21.92 3.88
C ARG A 670 -11.94 22.32 3.07
N TYR A 671 -10.76 21.81 3.42
CA TYR A 671 -9.55 22.06 2.64
C TYR A 671 -9.62 21.34 1.28
N TYR A 672 -10.09 20.09 1.23
CA TYR A 672 -10.21 19.34 -0.02
C TYR A 672 -11.39 19.82 -0.89
N GLU A 673 -12.51 20.22 -0.29
CA GLU A 673 -13.61 20.91 -0.98
C GLU A 673 -13.11 22.19 -1.65
N ALA A 674 -12.34 23.00 -0.91
CA ALA A 674 -11.73 24.20 -1.45
C ALA A 674 -10.72 23.90 -2.57
N ILE A 675 -9.88 22.87 -2.44
CA ILE A 675 -8.94 22.49 -3.51
C ILE A 675 -9.68 22.00 -4.76
N ALA A 676 -10.76 21.22 -4.62
CA ALA A 676 -11.60 20.76 -5.74
C ALA A 676 -12.19 21.93 -6.53
N ASN A 677 -12.60 23.01 -5.85
CA ASN A 677 -13.19 24.20 -6.46
C ASN A 677 -12.19 25.10 -7.23
N ARG A 678 -10.86 24.89 -7.10
CA ARG A 678 -9.84 25.76 -7.69
C ARG A 678 -9.97 25.94 -9.20
N SER A 679 -10.35 24.90 -9.94
CA SER A 679 -10.48 24.98 -11.40
C SER A 679 -11.57 25.98 -11.85
N SER A 680 -12.66 26.12 -11.07
CA SER A 680 -13.67 27.17 -11.29
C SER A 680 -13.06 28.53 -10.97
N ALA A 681 -12.52 28.71 -9.76
CA ALA A 681 -11.96 29.98 -9.31
C ALA A 681 -10.84 30.52 -10.22
N ILE A 682 -10.02 29.65 -10.83
CA ILE A 682 -9.01 30.05 -11.82
C ILE A 682 -9.67 30.62 -13.10
N THR A 683 -10.80 30.05 -13.53
CA THR A 683 -11.60 30.55 -14.65
C THR A 683 -12.22 31.90 -14.31
N ASP A 684 -12.87 32.00 -13.15
CA ASP A 684 -13.51 33.21 -12.65
C ASP A 684 -12.49 34.38 -12.51
N LEU A 685 -11.28 34.10 -12.01
CA LEU A 685 -10.17 35.08 -11.95
C LEU A 685 -9.69 35.54 -13.33
N LYS A 686 -9.69 34.66 -14.33
CA LYS A 686 -9.34 35.00 -15.72
C LYS A 686 -10.41 35.88 -16.36
N GLU A 687 -11.69 35.57 -16.13
CA GLU A 687 -12.81 36.39 -16.59
C GLU A 687 -12.80 37.78 -15.92
N LEU A 688 -12.55 37.85 -14.61
CA LEU A 688 -12.38 39.10 -13.87
C LEU A 688 -11.30 40.00 -14.51
N ILE A 689 -10.11 39.47 -14.77
CA ILE A 689 -9.01 40.22 -15.41
C ILE A 689 -9.29 40.55 -16.89
N ALA A 690 -10.05 39.72 -17.60
CA ALA A 690 -10.45 39.98 -18.98
C ALA A 690 -11.47 41.14 -19.12
N THR A 691 -12.00 41.68 -18.02
CA THR A 691 -12.89 42.85 -18.06
C THR A 691 -12.21 44.06 -18.72
N PRO A 692 -12.94 44.88 -19.52
CA PRO A 692 -12.32 45.99 -20.27
C PRO A 692 -11.60 47.04 -19.41
N LEU A 693 -12.01 47.19 -18.14
CA LEU A 693 -11.42 48.09 -17.15
C LEU A 693 -10.03 47.64 -16.66
N LEU A 694 -9.76 46.34 -16.65
CA LEU A 694 -8.49 45.76 -16.21
C LEU A 694 -7.57 45.41 -17.38
N GLN A 695 -8.15 44.96 -18.50
CA GLN A 695 -7.41 44.55 -19.69
C GLN A 695 -6.81 45.73 -20.47
N ARG A 696 -7.49 46.88 -20.51
CA ARG A 696 -7.02 48.08 -21.24
C ARG A 696 -6.24 49.01 -20.30
N PRO A 697 -5.19 49.69 -20.79
CA PRO A 697 -4.51 50.68 -19.98
C PRO A 697 -5.41 51.88 -19.73
N MET A 698 -5.74 52.13 -18.47
CA MET A 698 -6.51 53.29 -18.03
C MET A 698 -5.56 54.37 -17.51
N TYR A 699 -5.84 55.61 -17.89
CA TYR A 699 -5.08 56.80 -17.54
C TYR A 699 -5.96 57.73 -16.70
N LEU A 700 -5.39 58.23 -15.60
CA LEU A 700 -6.02 59.14 -14.67
C LEU A 700 -5.62 60.57 -15.01
N TYR A 701 -6.57 61.38 -15.45
CA TYR A 701 -6.36 62.80 -15.77
C TYR A 701 -6.89 63.66 -14.61
N PRO A 702 -6.02 64.35 -13.85
CA PRO A 702 -6.46 65.24 -12.76
C PRO A 702 -6.84 66.64 -13.28
N GLU A 703 -7.90 67.22 -12.73
CA GLU A 703 -8.30 68.60 -13.04
C GLU A 703 -7.64 69.60 -12.08
N ALA A 704 -6.76 70.45 -12.65
CA ALA A 704 -5.89 71.33 -11.90
C ALA A 704 -6.64 72.25 -10.91
N GLY A 705 -6.24 72.21 -9.64
CA GLY A 705 -6.86 72.98 -8.56
C GLY A 705 -8.11 72.34 -7.94
N THR A 706 -8.48 71.12 -8.37
CA THR A 706 -9.59 70.33 -7.80
C THR A 706 -9.09 68.94 -7.40
N GLN A 707 -9.93 68.14 -6.76
CA GLN A 707 -9.67 66.70 -6.56
C GLN A 707 -10.26 65.82 -7.68
N ALA A 708 -10.95 66.42 -8.66
CA ALA A 708 -11.62 65.69 -9.73
C ALA A 708 -10.61 64.95 -10.62
N LYS A 709 -10.91 63.68 -10.89
CA LYS A 709 -10.13 62.76 -11.70
C LYS A 709 -11.01 62.17 -12.79
N TYR A 710 -10.46 62.01 -13.98
CA TYR A 710 -11.15 61.49 -15.16
C TYR A 710 -10.42 60.24 -15.65
N TYR A 711 -11.13 59.11 -15.73
CA TYR A 711 -10.57 57.83 -16.15
C TYR A 711 -10.75 57.64 -17.66
N SER A 712 -9.64 57.64 -18.42
CA SER A 712 -9.65 57.53 -19.87
C SER A 712 -8.92 56.27 -20.36
N PRO A 713 -9.44 55.57 -21.38
CA PRO A 713 -8.71 54.50 -22.07
C PRO A 713 -7.67 55.05 -23.08
N LEU A 714 -7.62 56.36 -23.28
CA LEU A 714 -6.72 57.01 -24.25
C LEU A 714 -5.43 57.46 -23.55
N PRO A 715 -4.25 57.07 -24.07
CA PRO A 715 -2.97 57.57 -23.56
C PRO A 715 -2.87 59.09 -23.77
N PRO A 716 -2.12 59.80 -22.92
CA PRO A 716 -1.88 61.23 -23.13
C PRO A 716 -1.17 61.48 -24.47
N ASP A 717 -1.79 62.28 -25.33
CA ASP A 717 -1.20 62.78 -26.57
C ASP A 717 -0.60 64.19 -26.35
N HIS A 718 0.37 64.56 -27.19
CA HIS A 718 1.14 65.82 -27.14
C HIS A 718 0.78 66.77 -28.30
N LYS A 719 -0.36 66.58 -28.97
CA LYS A 719 -0.62 67.19 -30.28
C LYS A 719 -1.26 68.58 -30.21
N GLY A 720 -0.40 69.58 -30.15
CA GLY A 720 -0.59 70.89 -30.77
C GLY A 720 -1.40 71.92 -29.97
N GLU A 721 -1.36 73.17 -30.45
CA GLU A 721 -1.86 74.40 -29.80
C GLU A 721 -3.40 74.46 -29.60
N THR A 722 -4.11 73.37 -29.83
CA THR A 722 -5.56 73.25 -29.66
C THR A 722 -5.96 72.87 -28.22
N PRO A 723 -7.15 73.28 -27.73
CA PRO A 723 -7.66 72.83 -26.45
C PRO A 723 -7.74 71.30 -26.41
N HIS A 724 -7.06 70.66 -25.46
CA HIS A 724 -7.08 69.20 -25.35
C HIS A 724 -8.42 68.72 -24.80
N ILE A 725 -9.10 67.93 -25.62
CA ILE A 725 -10.34 67.23 -25.29
C ILE A 725 -9.98 65.77 -25.06
N VAL A 726 -10.23 65.27 -23.85
CA VAL A 726 -9.99 63.88 -23.46
C VAL A 726 -11.33 63.17 -23.35
N GLU A 727 -11.48 62.05 -24.05
CA GLU A 727 -12.60 61.13 -23.84
C GLU A 727 -12.34 60.29 -22.60
N TYR A 728 -13.29 60.26 -21.67
CA TYR A 728 -13.22 59.52 -20.41
C TYR A 728 -14.50 58.70 -20.20
N TYR A 729 -14.44 57.59 -19.46
CA TYR A 729 -15.64 56.86 -19.08
C TYR A 729 -16.36 57.60 -17.96
N ALA A 730 -17.64 57.89 -18.17
CA ALA A 730 -18.48 58.62 -17.22
C ALA A 730 -19.34 57.72 -16.34
N ASP A 731 -19.49 56.43 -16.68
CA ASP A 731 -20.28 55.47 -15.90
C ASP A 731 -19.74 54.02 -16.01
N PRO A 732 -20.19 53.08 -15.16
CA PRO A 732 -19.75 51.68 -15.19
C PRO A 732 -20.18 50.90 -16.45
N LEU A 733 -21.09 51.45 -17.27
CA LEU A 733 -21.45 50.92 -18.59
C LEU A 733 -20.44 51.32 -19.67
N LEU A 734 -19.37 52.03 -19.28
CA LEU A 734 -18.29 52.52 -20.14
C LEU A 734 -18.78 53.54 -21.19
N LEU A 735 -19.86 54.28 -20.88
CA LEU A 735 -20.28 55.41 -21.72
C LEU A 735 -19.20 56.50 -21.68
N THR A 736 -18.75 56.92 -22.85
CA THR A 736 -17.72 57.97 -22.96
C THR A 736 -18.34 59.37 -22.93
N GLN A 737 -17.67 60.28 -22.25
CA GLN A 737 -17.89 61.72 -22.31
C GLN A 737 -16.58 62.45 -22.60
N SER A 738 -16.66 63.71 -22.99
CA SER A 738 -15.49 64.52 -23.34
C SER A 738 -15.24 65.62 -22.32
N LYS A 739 -14.04 65.68 -21.73
CA LYS A 739 -13.58 66.78 -20.86
C LYS A 739 -12.60 67.66 -21.62
N ASN A 740 -12.86 68.96 -21.65
CA ASN A 740 -11.94 69.95 -22.21
C ASN A 740 -11.05 70.51 -21.09
N PHE A 741 -9.75 70.25 -21.15
CA PHE A 741 -8.74 70.74 -20.19
C PHE A 741 -8.13 72.10 -20.60
N GLY A 742 -8.57 72.68 -21.72
CA GLY A 742 -8.16 73.99 -22.20
C GLY A 742 -6.71 74.06 -22.69
N LEU A 743 -6.23 75.29 -22.89
CA LEU A 743 -4.90 75.58 -23.46
C LEU A 743 -3.73 75.38 -22.47
N ARG A 744 -4.00 75.01 -21.21
CA ARG A 744 -2.96 74.77 -20.19
C ARG A 744 -2.69 73.29 -19.92
N TYR A 745 -3.31 72.40 -20.68
CA TYR A 745 -3.17 70.94 -20.54
C TYR A 745 -1.70 70.50 -20.38
N ASP A 746 -0.81 70.92 -21.28
CA ASP A 746 0.62 70.51 -21.27
C ASP A 746 1.39 70.93 -20.00
N THR A 747 0.94 71.98 -19.31
CA THR A 747 1.66 72.56 -18.16
C THR A 747 1.02 72.24 -16.81
N MET A 748 -0.30 71.94 -16.78
CA MET A 748 -1.06 71.74 -15.54
C MET A 748 -1.65 70.34 -15.38
N VAL A 749 -1.96 69.65 -16.49
CA VAL A 749 -2.64 68.35 -16.47
C VAL A 749 -1.68 67.25 -16.87
N LEU A 750 -1.10 67.35 -18.07
CA LEU A 750 -0.20 66.35 -18.66
C LEU A 750 0.93 65.87 -17.72
N PRO A 751 1.66 66.73 -16.96
CA PRO A 751 2.71 66.27 -16.06
C PRO A 751 2.22 65.44 -14.88
N ASN A 752 0.90 65.48 -14.61
CA ASN A 752 0.23 64.79 -13.51
C ASN A 752 -0.67 63.64 -14.02
N VAL A 753 -0.71 63.36 -15.33
CA VAL A 753 -1.42 62.20 -15.88
C VAL A 753 -0.63 60.94 -15.52
N ILE A 754 -1.29 60.00 -14.86
CA ILE A 754 -0.69 58.74 -14.42
C ILE A 754 -1.49 57.54 -14.93
N ILE A 755 -0.85 56.38 -15.02
CA ILE A 755 -1.56 55.12 -15.25
C ILE A 755 -2.35 54.79 -13.98
N ALA A 756 -3.62 54.43 -14.11
CA ALA A 756 -4.48 54.09 -12.99
C ALA A 756 -3.97 52.85 -12.23
N GLY A 757 -4.09 52.86 -10.91
CA GLY A 757 -3.54 51.81 -10.04
C GLY A 757 -4.10 50.43 -10.32
N HIS A 758 -5.37 50.33 -10.72
CA HIS A 758 -5.99 49.06 -11.12
C HIS A 758 -5.36 48.48 -12.40
N THR A 759 -4.93 49.30 -13.36
CA THR A 759 -4.20 48.84 -14.55
C THR A 759 -2.82 48.32 -14.18
N GLN A 760 -2.07 49.05 -13.33
CA GLN A 760 -0.75 48.61 -12.88
C GLN A 760 -0.83 47.28 -12.12
N TRP A 761 -1.84 47.15 -11.25
CA TRP A 761 -2.15 45.91 -10.55
C TRP A 761 -2.55 44.78 -11.52
N ALA A 762 -3.46 45.04 -12.46
CA ALA A 762 -3.95 44.03 -13.41
C ALA A 762 -2.82 43.43 -14.27
N GLN A 763 -1.83 44.23 -14.67
CA GLN A 763 -0.66 43.74 -15.39
C GLN A 763 0.17 42.73 -14.58
N GLN A 764 0.35 42.97 -13.27
CA GLN A 764 1.03 42.03 -12.37
C GLN A 764 0.17 40.80 -12.08
N ALA A 765 -1.12 41.02 -11.79
CA ALA A 765 -2.09 39.99 -11.50
C ALA A 765 -2.28 39.00 -12.67
N THR A 766 -2.23 39.50 -13.91
CA THR A 766 -2.28 38.68 -15.13
C THR A 766 -1.15 37.64 -15.16
N GLN A 767 0.09 38.05 -14.86
CA GLN A 767 1.25 37.15 -14.83
C GLN A 767 1.09 36.06 -13.76
N TRP A 768 0.52 36.42 -12.61
CA TRP A 768 0.28 35.47 -11.52
C TRP A 768 -0.86 34.50 -11.82
N ILE A 769 -1.94 34.96 -12.44
CA ILE A 769 -3.07 34.09 -12.83
C ILE A 769 -2.71 33.18 -14.01
N GLN A 770 -1.87 33.63 -14.94
CA GLN A 770 -1.28 32.77 -15.97
C GLN A 770 -0.43 31.63 -15.38
N SER A 771 0.19 31.82 -14.21
CA SER A 771 0.95 30.72 -13.58
C SER A 771 0.06 29.52 -13.19
N PHE A 772 -1.26 29.70 -13.02
CA PHE A 772 -2.20 28.62 -12.72
C PHE A 772 -2.47 27.65 -13.87
N ASP A 773 -2.01 27.98 -15.09
CA ASP A 773 -2.04 27.05 -16.22
C ASP A 773 -1.00 25.93 -16.09
N GLU A 774 0.01 26.11 -15.23
CA GLU A 774 0.93 25.03 -14.85
C GLU A 774 0.40 24.25 -13.62
N PRO A 775 0.63 22.92 -13.53
CA PRO A 775 0.34 22.15 -12.32
C PRO A 775 1.05 22.71 -11.07
N SER A 776 2.24 23.27 -11.27
CA SER A 776 3.03 23.98 -10.24
C SER A 776 2.28 25.18 -9.65
N GLY A 777 1.50 25.91 -10.46
CA GLY A 777 0.73 27.08 -10.05
C GLY A 777 -0.51 26.71 -9.25
N GLN A 778 -1.22 25.64 -9.65
CA GLN A 778 -2.40 25.16 -8.92
C GLN A 778 -2.06 24.70 -7.49
N LEU A 779 -0.88 24.13 -7.28
CA LEU A 779 -0.34 23.83 -5.94
C LEU A 779 0.01 25.10 -5.14
N ASN A 780 0.33 26.19 -5.82
CA ASN A 780 0.63 27.51 -5.23
C ASN A 780 -0.58 28.46 -5.17
N PHE A 781 -1.82 27.96 -5.38
CA PHE A 781 -3.04 28.76 -5.38
C PHE A 781 -3.19 29.65 -4.14
N THR A 782 -3.00 29.11 -2.93
CA THR A 782 -3.12 29.89 -1.68
C THR A 782 -2.08 31.03 -1.58
N PRO A 783 -0.75 30.79 -1.73
CA PRO A 783 0.23 31.88 -1.81
C PRO A 783 -0.06 32.92 -2.90
N THR A 784 -0.50 32.50 -4.09
CA THR A 784 -0.76 33.42 -5.21
C THR A 784 -2.04 34.22 -5.00
N GLY A 785 -3.10 33.62 -4.46
CA GLY A 785 -4.32 34.31 -4.02
C GLY A 785 -4.02 35.39 -2.98
N TYR A 786 -3.21 35.07 -1.96
CA TYR A 786 -2.75 36.08 -1.00
C TYR A 786 -1.95 37.22 -1.66
N ARG A 787 -1.08 36.92 -2.64
CA ARG A 787 -0.36 37.95 -3.40
C ARG A 787 -1.29 38.89 -4.16
N LEU A 788 -2.33 38.35 -4.83
CA LEU A 788 -3.35 39.15 -5.54
C LEU A 788 -4.08 40.12 -4.59
N ILE A 789 -4.56 39.58 -3.46
CA ILE A 789 -5.26 40.32 -2.39
C ILE A 789 -4.34 41.42 -1.81
N ASN A 790 -3.12 41.05 -1.40
CA ASN A 790 -2.21 41.96 -0.73
C ASN A 790 -1.59 43.00 -1.68
N SER A 791 -1.38 42.69 -2.97
CA SER A 791 -0.90 43.70 -3.93
C SER A 791 -1.98 44.72 -4.25
N LEU A 792 -3.26 44.32 -4.36
CA LEU A 792 -4.37 45.27 -4.54
C LEU A 792 -4.48 46.22 -3.34
N ARG A 793 -4.26 45.70 -2.12
CA ARG A 793 -4.15 46.52 -0.89
C ARG A 793 -2.99 47.52 -0.94
N GLN A 794 -1.87 47.15 -1.58
CA GLN A 794 -0.66 47.98 -1.68
C GLN A 794 -0.68 48.99 -2.84
N VAL A 795 -1.67 48.94 -3.74
CA VAL A 795 -1.90 50.00 -4.74
C VAL A 795 -2.06 51.34 -4.03
N ASP A 796 -1.38 52.38 -4.53
CA ASP A 796 -1.47 53.74 -4.00
C ASP A 796 -2.94 54.23 -4.06
N PRO A 797 -3.58 54.56 -2.92
CA PRO A 797 -4.96 55.03 -2.86
C PRO A 797 -5.25 56.28 -3.68
N GLN A 798 -4.24 57.07 -4.08
CA GLN A 798 -4.46 58.23 -4.95
C GLN A 798 -4.72 57.85 -6.42
N THR A 799 -4.29 56.65 -6.83
CA THR A 799 -4.24 56.18 -8.22
C THR A 799 -5.44 55.32 -8.63
N ILE A 800 -6.28 54.92 -7.67
CA ILE A 800 -7.44 54.04 -7.83
C ILE A 800 -8.60 54.58 -7.00
N ASP A 801 -9.82 54.54 -7.54
CA ASP A 801 -11.01 54.94 -6.78
C ASP A 801 -11.28 53.94 -5.63
N PRO A 802 -11.55 54.41 -4.40
CA PRO A 802 -11.73 53.52 -3.25
C PRO A 802 -12.96 52.60 -3.38
N ILE A 803 -14.03 53.02 -4.07
CA ILE A 803 -15.21 52.18 -4.32
C ILE A 803 -14.83 51.04 -5.28
N PHE A 804 -14.17 51.36 -6.39
CA PHE A 804 -13.74 50.35 -7.36
C PHE A 804 -12.70 49.38 -6.79
N ARG A 805 -11.75 49.90 -5.99
CA ARG A 805 -10.80 49.07 -5.24
C ARG A 805 -11.51 48.11 -4.28
N GLY A 806 -12.59 48.55 -3.65
CA GLY A 806 -13.41 47.72 -2.74
C GLY A 806 -14.14 46.63 -3.51
N LEU A 807 -14.80 46.99 -4.62
CA LEU A 807 -15.44 46.05 -5.56
C LEU A 807 -14.45 44.98 -6.05
N LEU A 808 -13.26 45.38 -6.52
CA LEU A 808 -12.22 44.44 -6.96
C LEU A 808 -11.74 43.52 -5.83
N LEU A 809 -11.52 44.06 -4.63
CA LEU A 809 -11.09 43.26 -3.49
C LEU A 809 -12.18 42.27 -3.06
N ARG A 810 -13.44 42.72 -3.05
CA ARG A 810 -14.61 41.87 -2.80
C ARG A 810 -14.69 40.72 -3.80
N SER A 811 -14.65 40.99 -5.11
CA SER A 811 -14.69 39.95 -6.14
C SER A 811 -13.52 38.97 -6.01
N LEU A 812 -12.31 39.45 -5.72
CA LEU A 812 -11.18 38.55 -5.43
C LEU A 812 -11.43 37.65 -4.22
N LEU A 813 -12.02 38.16 -3.14
CA LEU A 813 -12.32 37.38 -1.94
C LEU A 813 -13.44 36.36 -2.19
N GLU A 814 -14.51 36.76 -2.87
CA GLU A 814 -15.63 35.90 -3.28
C GLU A 814 -15.14 34.75 -4.19
N THR A 815 -14.15 34.98 -5.05
CA THR A 815 -13.55 33.93 -5.89
C THR A 815 -12.48 33.09 -5.17
N LEU A 816 -11.61 33.70 -4.37
CA LEU A 816 -10.45 33.01 -3.79
C LEU A 816 -10.77 32.23 -2.51
N THR A 817 -11.70 32.72 -1.68
CA THR A 817 -11.99 32.09 -0.38
C THR A 817 -12.71 30.73 -0.50
N PRO A 818 -13.67 30.49 -1.43
CA PRO A 818 -14.26 29.17 -1.61
C PRO A 818 -13.29 28.14 -2.21
N ALA A 819 -12.17 28.61 -2.79
CA ALA A 819 -11.12 27.79 -3.38
C ALA A 819 -9.84 27.66 -2.50
N SER A 820 -9.87 28.26 -1.29
CA SER A 820 -8.78 28.17 -0.33
C SER A 820 -9.23 28.38 1.12
N GLU A 821 -9.38 27.28 1.86
CA GLU A 821 -9.72 27.30 3.29
C GLU A 821 -8.80 28.20 4.16
N PRO A 822 -7.46 28.26 3.96
CA PRO A 822 -6.61 29.23 4.67
C PRO A 822 -6.94 30.70 4.35
N LEU A 823 -7.35 31.02 3.12
CA LEU A 823 -7.82 32.37 2.77
C LEU A 823 -9.20 32.63 3.37
N ARG A 824 -10.10 31.64 3.40
CA ARG A 824 -11.42 31.76 4.04
C ARG A 824 -11.31 32.01 5.54
N ILE A 825 -10.41 31.32 6.24
CA ILE A 825 -10.16 31.51 7.68
C ILE A 825 -9.64 32.92 7.98
N ALA A 826 -8.74 33.45 7.15
CA ALA A 826 -8.13 34.76 7.38
C ALA A 826 -8.97 35.95 6.88
N PHE A 827 -9.62 35.81 5.71
CA PHE A 827 -10.25 36.92 5.00
C PHE A 827 -11.76 36.73 4.76
N GLY A 828 -12.36 35.61 5.17
CA GLY A 828 -13.81 35.39 5.02
C GLY A 828 -14.64 36.48 5.71
N GLY A 829 -14.31 36.82 6.96
CA GLY A 829 -14.99 37.90 7.70
C GLY A 829 -14.85 39.29 7.07
N LEU A 830 -13.87 39.50 6.20
CA LEU A 830 -13.75 40.77 5.46
C LEU A 830 -14.87 40.93 4.43
N ILE A 831 -15.44 39.84 3.90
CA ILE A 831 -16.64 39.87 3.05
C ILE A 831 -17.85 40.33 3.88
N ASP A 832 -18.01 39.79 5.09
CA ASP A 832 -19.06 40.20 6.02
C ASP A 832 -18.92 41.69 6.41
N GLU A 833 -17.68 42.18 6.58
CA GLU A 833 -17.39 43.61 6.80
C GLU A 833 -17.72 44.49 5.58
N PHE A 834 -17.50 44.00 4.35
CA PHE A 834 -17.92 44.68 3.11
C PHE A 834 -19.46 44.78 3.02
N ASP A 835 -20.18 43.72 3.36
CA ASP A 835 -21.65 43.66 3.35
C ASP A 835 -22.31 44.43 4.50
N ALA A 836 -21.64 44.54 5.65
CA ALA A 836 -22.11 45.31 6.81
C ALA A 836 -21.77 46.83 6.73
N SER A 837 -21.01 47.26 5.73
CA SER A 837 -20.58 48.65 5.60
C SER A 837 -21.65 49.58 4.99
N ASP A 838 -21.70 50.83 5.45
CA ASP A 838 -22.59 51.89 4.90
C ASP A 838 -22.18 52.37 3.48
N VAL A 839 -21.41 51.58 2.73
CA VAL A 839 -20.93 51.94 1.40
C VAL A 839 -21.95 51.53 0.36
N ASP A 840 -22.47 52.49 -0.42
CA ASP A 840 -23.16 52.15 -1.65
C ASP A 840 -22.15 51.70 -2.72
N TRP A 841 -21.95 50.39 -2.79
CA TRP A 841 -21.12 49.72 -3.80
C TRP A 841 -21.67 49.87 -5.24
N THR A 842 -22.89 50.38 -5.42
CA THR A 842 -23.48 50.67 -6.75
C THR A 842 -23.24 52.10 -7.23
N SER A 843 -22.70 52.96 -6.36
CA SER A 843 -22.34 54.35 -6.68
C SER A 843 -21.41 54.44 -7.90
N ASN A 844 -21.64 55.44 -8.75
CA ASN A 844 -20.85 55.67 -9.95
C ASN A 844 -19.44 56.21 -9.63
N TRP A 845 -18.52 55.30 -9.34
CA TRP A 845 -17.11 55.56 -9.02
C TRP A 845 -16.32 56.23 -10.18
N LEU A 846 -16.82 56.18 -11.42
CA LEU A 846 -16.22 56.87 -12.57
C LEU A 846 -16.62 58.35 -12.65
N SER A 847 -17.64 58.79 -11.91
CA SER A 847 -18.04 60.19 -11.83
C SER A 847 -16.97 61.03 -11.12
N PRO A 848 -16.47 62.15 -11.69
CA PRO A 848 -15.40 62.94 -11.10
C PRO A 848 -15.75 63.46 -9.68
N GLU A 849 -14.78 63.51 -8.77
CA GLU A 849 -14.98 63.99 -7.39
C GLU A 849 -15.61 65.40 -7.36
N ASN A 850 -16.56 65.63 -6.45
CA ASN A 850 -17.42 66.82 -6.30
C ASN A 850 -18.55 66.98 -7.35
N SER A 851 -18.80 65.97 -8.20
CA SER A 851 -19.96 65.98 -9.12
C SER A 851 -21.27 65.54 -8.45
N ASP A 852 -21.20 64.59 -7.52
CA ASP A 852 -22.35 64.07 -6.76
C ASP A 852 -21.94 63.87 -5.28
N PRO A 853 -22.56 64.58 -4.33
CA PRO A 853 -22.29 64.45 -2.90
C PRO A 853 -22.48 63.03 -2.34
N LEU A 854 -23.36 62.22 -2.94
CA LEU A 854 -23.60 60.84 -2.51
C LEU A 854 -22.42 59.94 -2.88
N VAL A 855 -21.90 60.05 -4.11
CA VAL A 855 -20.71 59.29 -4.53
C VAL A 855 -19.50 59.65 -3.66
N ASP A 856 -19.33 60.93 -3.31
CA ASP A 856 -18.23 61.35 -2.43
C ASP A 856 -18.44 60.94 -0.95
N GLN A 857 -19.69 60.73 -0.52
CA GLN A 857 -19.98 60.03 0.76
C GLN A 857 -19.55 58.56 0.67
N SER A 858 -19.97 57.83 -0.38
CA SER A 858 -19.59 56.43 -0.62
C SER A 858 -18.07 56.24 -0.73
N ARG A 859 -17.33 57.17 -1.37
CA ARG A 859 -15.86 57.15 -1.42
C ARG A 859 -15.20 57.24 -0.05
N ARG A 860 -15.71 58.11 0.82
CA ARG A 860 -15.20 58.29 2.19
C ARG A 860 -15.50 57.05 3.04
N ALA A 861 -16.70 56.50 2.94
CA ALA A 861 -17.06 55.25 3.58
C ALA A 861 -16.16 54.09 3.08
N ALA A 862 -16.03 53.91 1.76
CA ALA A 862 -15.18 52.86 1.16
C ALA A 862 -13.70 52.98 1.60
N SER A 863 -13.19 54.20 1.70
CA SER A 863 -11.82 54.45 2.20
C SER A 863 -11.63 54.02 3.65
N SER A 864 -12.69 54.03 4.47
CA SER A 864 -12.66 53.60 5.88
C SER A 864 -12.83 52.08 6.08
N VAL A 865 -13.35 51.36 5.07
CA VAL A 865 -13.52 49.89 5.10
C VAL A 865 -12.18 49.16 4.93
N PHE A 866 -11.17 49.77 4.31
CA PHE A 866 -9.86 49.13 4.20
C PHE A 866 -9.17 49.04 5.57
N PRO A 867 -8.87 47.82 6.06
CA PRO A 867 -8.47 47.62 7.45
C PRO A 867 -7.13 48.28 7.78
N THR A 868 -7.01 48.68 9.05
CA THR A 868 -5.76 49.19 9.63
C THR A 868 -4.66 48.14 9.58
N THR A 869 -3.40 48.59 9.69
CA THR A 869 -2.23 47.74 9.49
C THR A 869 -2.16 46.53 10.43
N ASP A 870 -2.68 46.68 11.65
CA ASP A 870 -2.53 45.69 12.73
C ASP A 870 -3.40 44.44 12.52
N ASP A 871 -4.62 44.60 12.03
CA ASP A 871 -5.52 43.48 11.75
C ASP A 871 -5.01 42.62 10.57
N TRP A 872 -4.45 43.27 9.55
CA TRP A 872 -3.90 42.55 8.39
C TRP A 872 -2.77 41.57 8.76
N ALA A 873 -1.92 41.95 9.71
CA ALA A 873 -0.85 41.08 10.19
C ALA A 873 -1.40 39.83 10.91
N ASN A 874 -2.50 39.97 11.65
CA ASN A 874 -3.19 38.86 12.30
C ASN A 874 -3.83 37.92 11.28
N ARG A 875 -4.49 38.46 10.23
CA ARG A 875 -5.05 37.66 9.14
C ARG A 875 -3.97 36.90 8.35
N GLU A 876 -2.88 37.57 7.99
CA GLU A 876 -1.74 36.91 7.32
C GLU A 876 -1.12 35.80 8.20
N LYS A 877 -1.04 36.01 9.52
CA LYS A 877 -0.59 35.00 10.47
C LYS A 877 -1.54 33.79 10.49
N ALA A 878 -2.85 34.01 10.68
CA ALA A 878 -3.86 32.95 10.72
C ALA A 878 -3.88 32.11 9.42
N MET A 879 -3.80 32.77 8.26
CA MET A 879 -3.63 32.09 6.96
C MET A 879 -2.37 31.21 6.93
N ARG A 880 -1.22 31.73 7.39
CA ARG A 880 0.04 30.98 7.37
C ARG A 880 0.01 29.78 8.30
N GLU A 881 -0.55 29.92 9.49
CA GLU A 881 -0.71 28.83 10.46
C GLU A 881 -1.64 27.73 9.91
N SER A 882 -2.82 28.09 9.41
CA SER A 882 -3.75 27.15 8.74
C SER A 882 -3.10 26.43 7.54
N PHE A 883 -2.41 27.17 6.66
CA PHE A 883 -1.76 26.58 5.49
C PHE A 883 -0.60 25.65 5.86
N GLN A 884 0.16 25.95 6.91
CA GLN A 884 1.21 25.08 7.43
C GLN A 884 0.62 23.80 8.04
N GLU A 885 -0.43 23.92 8.85
CA GLU A 885 -1.10 22.77 9.48
C GLU A 885 -1.64 21.80 8.43
N PHE A 886 -2.37 22.33 7.44
CA PHE A 886 -2.88 21.54 6.33
C PHE A 886 -1.77 20.77 5.60
N ARG A 887 -0.62 21.41 5.32
CA ARG A 887 0.48 20.80 4.55
C ARG A 887 1.35 19.80 5.30
N LYS A 888 1.21 19.63 6.61
CA LYS A 888 1.98 18.61 7.36
C LYS A 888 1.73 17.21 6.76
N PRO A 889 2.76 16.39 6.49
CA PRO A 889 2.53 15.01 6.05
C PRO A 889 1.72 14.26 7.13
N ARG A 890 0.74 13.46 6.71
CA ARG A 890 -0.05 12.65 7.63
C ARG A 890 0.67 11.34 7.95
N SER A 891 0.31 10.72 9.08
CA SER A 891 0.78 9.39 9.46
C SER A 891 0.52 8.38 8.32
N PRO A 892 1.33 7.31 8.20
CA PRO A 892 1.04 6.23 7.26
C PRO A 892 -0.36 5.66 7.50
N ALA A 893 -0.99 5.20 6.42
CA ALA A 893 -2.27 4.53 6.51
C ALA A 893 -2.11 3.19 7.24
N PRO A 894 -3.12 2.78 8.03
CA PRO A 894 -3.12 1.47 8.65
C PRO A 894 -2.98 0.35 7.61
N GLN A 895 -2.09 -0.59 7.84
CA GLN A 895 -1.86 -1.76 6.99
C GLN A 895 -2.60 -2.98 7.55
N TRP A 896 -3.24 -3.77 6.69
CA TRP A 896 -3.82 -5.05 7.08
C TRP A 896 -2.71 -6.07 7.33
N VAL A 897 -2.58 -6.56 8.56
CA VAL A 897 -1.46 -7.43 9.00
C VAL A 897 -1.89 -8.77 9.59
N GLY A 898 -3.19 -9.04 9.68
CA GLY A 898 -3.70 -10.25 10.31
C GLY A 898 -5.22 -10.32 10.33
N TRP A 899 -5.73 -11.40 10.90
CA TRP A 899 -7.12 -11.53 11.36
C TRP A 899 -7.13 -12.15 12.75
N VAL A 900 -8.16 -11.89 13.56
CA VAL A 900 -8.30 -12.52 14.89
C VAL A 900 -9.15 -13.78 14.84
N VAL A 901 -8.67 -14.80 15.54
CA VAL A 901 -9.37 -16.04 15.81
C VAL A 901 -9.56 -16.21 17.31
N ARG A 902 -10.70 -16.80 17.73
CA ARG A 902 -10.95 -17.17 19.13
C ARG A 902 -10.88 -18.68 19.28
N ASP A 903 -9.89 -19.16 20.02
CA ASP A 903 -9.76 -20.57 20.39
C ASP A 903 -9.77 -20.71 21.92
N ASN A 904 -10.64 -21.58 22.44
CA ASN A 904 -10.77 -21.87 23.88
C ASN A 904 -10.76 -20.61 24.79
N ASP A 905 -11.60 -19.63 24.45
CA ASP A 905 -11.72 -18.31 25.10
C ASP A 905 -10.48 -17.40 25.10
N ARG A 906 -9.46 -17.73 24.29
CA ARG A 906 -8.33 -16.84 24.00
C ARG A 906 -8.45 -16.27 22.59
N TRP A 907 -8.05 -15.01 22.43
CA TRP A 907 -7.89 -14.37 21.13
C TRP A 907 -6.43 -14.52 20.67
N THR A 908 -6.24 -14.97 19.44
CA THR A 908 -4.93 -15.04 18.77
C THR A 908 -5.00 -14.31 17.44
N VAL A 909 -3.95 -13.53 17.14
CA VAL A 909 -3.78 -12.90 15.83
C VAL A 909 -3.11 -13.90 14.90
N MET A 910 -3.65 -14.06 13.70
CA MET A 910 -3.10 -14.89 12.62
C MET A 910 -2.46 -13.97 11.57
N PRO A 911 -1.13 -13.75 11.60
CA PRO A 911 -0.41 -12.96 10.60
C PRO A 911 -0.13 -13.77 9.31
N PRO A 912 0.14 -13.10 8.17
CA PRO A 912 0.48 -13.77 6.91
C PRO A 912 1.91 -14.37 6.88
N GLU A 913 2.82 -13.88 7.74
CA GLU A 913 4.17 -14.43 7.91
C GLU A 913 4.28 -15.06 9.31
N THR A 914 4.75 -16.30 9.40
CA THR A 914 4.54 -17.21 10.54
C THR A 914 5.42 -16.97 11.77
N ASP A 915 6.38 -16.04 11.72
CA ASP A 915 7.51 -16.02 12.66
C ASP A 915 7.26 -15.26 13.98
N GLU A 916 6.14 -14.50 14.11
CA GLU A 916 5.73 -13.88 15.37
C GLU A 916 4.23 -14.12 15.69
N VAL A 917 3.94 -15.23 16.38
CA VAL A 917 2.59 -15.49 16.93
C VAL A 917 2.35 -14.63 18.17
N ILE A 918 1.52 -13.59 18.03
CA ILE A 918 1.10 -12.71 19.11
C ILE A 918 -0.14 -13.29 19.78
N SER A 919 -0.02 -13.63 21.07
CA SER A 919 -1.15 -14.05 21.92
C SER A 919 -1.40 -13.01 23.01
N GLY A 920 -2.67 -12.61 23.18
CA GLY A 920 -3.07 -11.62 24.17
C GLY A 920 -4.40 -11.99 24.82
N ALA A 921 -4.47 -11.88 26.14
CA ALA A 921 -5.70 -12.13 26.91
C ALA A 921 -6.44 -10.81 27.18
N THR A 922 -7.75 -10.78 26.91
CA THR A 922 -8.61 -9.59 27.13
C THR A 922 -10.01 -9.99 27.59
N SER A 923 -10.70 -9.06 28.27
CA SER A 923 -12.03 -9.22 28.85
C SER A 923 -13.15 -9.04 27.82
N SER A 924 -14.40 -9.31 28.23
CA SER A 924 -15.50 -9.69 27.33
C SER A 924 -16.14 -8.58 26.46
N ASN A 925 -15.72 -7.31 26.54
CA ASN A 925 -16.42 -6.17 25.91
C ASN A 925 -15.53 -5.19 25.10
N ALA A 926 -14.30 -5.55 24.73
CA ALA A 926 -13.39 -4.60 24.06
C ALA A 926 -13.61 -4.43 22.54
N ARG A 927 -13.56 -3.18 22.04
CA ARG A 927 -13.14 -2.89 20.66
C ARG A 927 -11.61 -2.85 20.63
N PHE A 928 -10.99 -3.59 19.71
CA PHE A 928 -9.53 -3.75 19.67
C PHE A 928 -8.82 -2.61 18.93
N VAL A 929 -7.78 -2.05 19.56
CA VAL A 929 -6.71 -1.31 18.87
C VAL A 929 -5.39 -1.99 19.23
N VAL A 930 -4.62 -2.37 18.20
CA VAL A 930 -3.28 -2.93 18.39
C VAL A 930 -2.29 -1.78 18.51
N ILE A 931 -1.73 -1.60 19.70
CA ILE A 931 -0.71 -0.58 19.98
C ILE A 931 0.67 -1.25 19.99
N ARG A 932 1.63 -0.59 19.34
CA ARG A 932 3.02 -1.05 19.26
C ARG A 932 3.78 -0.59 20.51
N SER A 933 4.44 -1.53 21.18
CA SER A 933 5.54 -1.24 22.12
C SER A 933 6.89 -1.34 21.40
N ASP A 934 7.87 -0.54 21.85
CA ASP A 934 9.17 -0.34 21.17
C ASP A 934 10.12 -1.57 21.23
N GLU A 935 9.72 -2.67 21.88
CA GLU A 935 10.55 -3.87 22.08
C GLU A 935 10.04 -5.14 21.34
N GLY A 936 9.25 -4.99 20.28
CA GLY A 936 8.78 -6.12 19.46
C GLY A 936 7.69 -6.97 20.13
N LYS A 937 7.15 -6.53 21.27
CA LYS A 937 5.96 -7.12 21.89
C LYS A 937 4.74 -6.28 21.56
N PHE A 938 3.71 -6.91 21.03
CA PHE A 938 2.43 -6.27 20.76
C PHE A 938 1.54 -6.40 22.01
N GLN A 939 1.07 -5.28 22.55
CA GLN A 939 0.05 -5.28 23.59
C GLN A 939 -1.32 -4.99 22.97
N ILE A 940 -2.29 -5.84 23.32
CA ILE A 940 -3.70 -5.62 23.01
C ILE A 940 -4.27 -4.82 24.18
N GLU A 941 -4.38 -3.50 24.03
CA GLU A 941 -5.09 -2.68 25.01
C GLU A 941 -6.60 -2.71 24.70
N PRO A 942 -7.44 -3.11 25.67
CA PRO A 942 -8.88 -2.98 25.52
C PRO A 942 -9.26 -1.50 25.65
N ILE A 943 -10.02 -0.96 24.68
CA ILE A 943 -10.69 0.32 24.87
C ILE A 943 -11.86 0.10 25.83
N GLU A 944 -11.76 0.62 27.05
CA GLU A 944 -12.93 0.84 27.91
C GLU A 944 -13.76 1.97 27.29
N MET A 945 -15.02 1.69 27.00
CA MET A 945 -16.04 2.73 26.80
C MET A 945 -16.69 3.03 28.14
N ASP A 946 -17.07 4.29 28.36
CA ASP A 946 -17.87 4.70 29.52
C ASP A 946 -19.12 3.81 29.65
N SER A 947 -19.37 3.35 30.87
CA SER A 947 -20.26 2.23 31.18
C SER A 947 -21.77 2.53 31.10
N ASP A 948 -22.17 3.64 30.50
CA ASP A 948 -23.54 4.19 30.56
C ASP A 948 -24.48 3.66 29.45
N THR A 949 -24.20 2.46 28.92
CA THR A 949 -25.13 1.73 28.03
C THR A 949 -25.51 0.37 28.62
N GLU A 950 -26.54 0.37 29.46
CA GLU A 950 -27.26 -0.86 29.84
C GLU A 950 -27.99 -1.48 28.61
N GLU A 951 -28.28 -2.78 28.69
CA GLU A 951 -29.01 -3.60 27.71
C GLU A 951 -28.32 -4.00 26.37
N ILE A 952 -27.16 -4.65 26.45
CA ILE A 952 -26.84 -5.77 25.51
C ILE A 952 -26.38 -7.03 26.28
N THR A 953 -27.32 -7.69 26.95
CA THR A 953 -27.11 -8.99 27.63
C THR A 953 -27.24 -10.18 26.68
N ASN A 954 -26.42 -10.23 25.62
CA ASN A 954 -26.26 -11.42 24.79
C ASN A 954 -24.80 -11.95 24.83
N PRO A 955 -24.47 -12.89 25.74
CA PRO A 955 -23.11 -13.42 25.93
C PRO A 955 -22.64 -14.36 24.81
N ARG A 956 -23.17 -14.22 23.58
CA ARG A 956 -22.85 -15.03 22.40
C ARG A 956 -22.33 -14.22 21.20
N ALA A 957 -22.05 -12.93 21.35
CA ALA A 957 -21.32 -12.16 20.33
C ALA A 957 -19.86 -12.65 20.22
N ARG A 958 -19.60 -13.58 19.30
CA ARG A 958 -18.26 -14.14 19.01
C ARG A 958 -17.78 -13.62 17.65
N VAL A 959 -17.15 -12.45 17.63
CA VAL A 959 -16.65 -11.82 16.38
C VAL A 959 -15.35 -12.49 15.92
N VAL A 960 -15.45 -13.62 15.23
CA VAL A 960 -14.33 -14.22 14.49
C VAL A 960 -14.18 -13.48 13.15
N GLY A 961 -12.93 -13.25 12.71
CA GLY A 961 -12.66 -12.69 11.38
C GLY A 961 -12.54 -11.16 11.30
N ALA A 962 -12.41 -10.45 12.43
CA ALA A 962 -12.04 -9.04 12.39
C ALA A 962 -10.61 -8.86 11.87
N ALA A 963 -10.45 -8.05 10.82
CA ALA A 963 -9.16 -7.69 10.25
C ALA A 963 -8.32 -6.87 11.25
N VAL A 964 -7.04 -7.25 11.39
CA VAL A 964 -6.08 -6.59 12.28
C VAL A 964 -5.26 -5.59 11.48
N TYR A 965 -5.21 -4.35 11.96
CA TYR A 965 -4.52 -3.26 11.30
C TYR A 965 -3.38 -2.69 12.15
N ARG A 966 -2.24 -2.46 11.49
CA ARG A 966 -1.05 -1.83 12.08
C ARG A 966 -0.97 -0.37 11.63
N ARG A 967 -0.98 0.58 12.57
CA ARG A 967 -0.62 1.99 12.34
C ARG A 967 0.89 2.19 12.25
#